data_AF-A0A8J5J5M3-F1
#
_entry.id   AF-A0A8J5J5M3-F1
#
_cell.length_a   1.000
_cell.length_b   1.000
_cell.length_c   1.000
_cell.angle_alpha   90.00
_cell.angle_beta   90.00
_cell.angle_gamma   90.00
#
_symmetry.space_group_name_H-M   'P 1'
#
loop_
_entity.id
_entity.type
_entity.pdbx_description
1 polymer ?
#
loop_
_entity_poly.entity_id
_entity_poly.type
_entity_poly.pdbx_seq_one_letter_code
_entity_poly.pdbx_strand_id
1 'polypeptide(L)'
;MQQQEASNDALRRQLELLRRLQLENNRFRQEARSLRERNEVLKERDEVREREVKRLRDEVSELDAKVQRDHVSLAAAAQTTHKLKVTQKKLTAAQAEIRDLQVALQEARDTRDQLQSESQLEISDLVLEVKRWKRNTKQLRQQEYRSGEEIDFYKKTITALEGEVAERRSKLKDAKREIAQLAATIEEKTAQCESVETSAADCVKQMEEGMEALQKTHTHEREKRKKVETVRSNLQMQTERMQAENVLLLDKKRELEQQLALFQEHWKERKQAYQDQLQRFAAQLEEHVSKHKSDAATIGSLREEYEALENRLGEVEAAAIELKSEVAEEAHTAQKQAEALRKYVERALHGTSEADDASLEAQVDSGQSCSVPELQVVQAAISALRNETMNIVHEFQRARHLVRQQGSKLTLAVEHVTELEHLRAEDAAKMKELREQRKLAEQAREIVSKEKMEVLKWSEQNCEKIESLEAELKNCGQLVLRVRKELHDALETEESRDKPESVSGEPLPRSFSALEKEIDALVSMKDHWRTESEKQSQEVKETQLQVQSLENEIAAKTGEFKKTLEEVDRVHSKNAQEQKLHFEQCIADVDSERMVLETKLREESAKLAQEEENSAKLQQVVDGFEEDVPVFATILHLFVLVVQPLILQVGDLLAQKRYLTRENAEFAQAHDQIECIGQVLKEMIPAAAQNKEKTKERQRRRVFRRVVIAVFAMNRFEHFANSATDADHQSAYGLSAPLKVVKSRKRTSALSSQSTVIKVLPPQQTLSRLSLRPLLERLKKMEITEKVAQVMESKSTLPGHLPSSLGNLILKVVMAVNPASKELLVANTNGTFHCQALLERRRRSNKKRSDQHDDMLAEYESSSSFEEDIPTVALIRKRILALGKRVEDLHYQRNSLQKENYEFQFQLDQQANCLKDMEVLQKKTQDLQDEMAALRSQTDQELQSAQQEHEAKGLEMQSKEDELAEAQAKIETLQNEILDAENRIERVELEKVSLRRELDRLKSSSIEEEEKADKSKSAARRQEEEVRSLKQAVKKAHDLYQKVSWQLEQEVQEKATLQTVLNHLRHQQEKAERELREEKIRELEKSFNDTESDGDDSDYDIEKESLLRTND
;
A
#
# COMPACT_ATOMS: atom_id res chain seq x y z
N MET A 1 184.90 -136.33 -95.16
CA MET A 1 184.52 -136.40 -93.72
C MET A 1 184.07 -135.07 -93.10
N GLN A 2 184.29 -133.90 -93.70
CA GLN A 2 183.84 -132.62 -93.10
C GLN A 2 182.37 -132.23 -93.37
N GLN A 3 181.64 -132.96 -94.22
CA GLN A 3 180.26 -132.60 -94.59
C GLN A 3 179.17 -133.21 -93.69
N GLN A 4 179.53 -134.19 -92.83
CA GLN A 4 178.56 -134.94 -92.02
C GLN A 4 178.32 -134.31 -90.63
N GLU A 5 179.25 -133.49 -90.12
CA GLU A 5 179.10 -132.79 -88.84
C GLU A 5 178.15 -131.58 -88.94
N ALA A 6 178.12 -130.86 -90.06
CA ALA A 6 177.23 -129.71 -90.24
C ALA A 6 175.73 -130.08 -90.25
N SER A 7 175.38 -131.30 -90.70
CA SER A 7 173.99 -131.77 -90.73
C SER A 7 173.44 -132.11 -89.34
N ASN A 8 174.27 -132.59 -88.42
CA ASN A 8 173.83 -132.97 -87.08
C ASN A 8 173.55 -131.76 -86.19
N ASP A 9 174.28 -130.66 -86.37
CA ASP A 9 174.04 -129.43 -85.61
C ASP A 9 172.75 -128.69 -86.03
N ALA A 10 172.33 -128.81 -87.29
CA ALA A 10 171.06 -128.24 -87.74
C ALA A 10 169.84 -128.91 -87.08
N LEU A 11 169.85 -130.23 -86.92
CA LEU A 11 168.76 -131.01 -86.29
C LEU A 11 168.62 -130.70 -84.79
N ARG A 12 169.74 -130.51 -84.07
CA ARG A 12 169.70 -130.11 -82.66
C ARG A 12 169.01 -128.76 -82.46
N ARG A 13 169.30 -127.78 -83.32
CA ARG A 13 168.66 -126.45 -83.25
C ARG A 13 167.16 -126.49 -83.52
N GLN A 14 166.69 -127.36 -84.44
CA GLN A 14 165.26 -127.51 -84.71
C GLN A 14 164.50 -128.14 -83.53
N LEU A 15 165.06 -129.16 -82.89
CA LEU A 15 164.46 -129.79 -81.70
C LEU A 15 164.37 -128.82 -80.51
N GLU A 16 165.36 -127.95 -80.35
CA GLU A 16 165.38 -126.96 -79.27
C GLU A 16 164.35 -125.83 -79.48
N LEU A 17 164.09 -125.44 -80.73
CA LEU A 17 163.03 -124.49 -81.08
C LEU A 17 161.63 -125.07 -80.80
N LEU A 18 161.39 -126.34 -81.14
CA LEU A 18 160.11 -127.02 -80.86
C LEU A 18 159.81 -127.09 -79.36
N ARG A 19 160.82 -127.38 -78.52
CA ARG A 19 160.65 -127.36 -77.05
C ARG A 19 160.28 -125.97 -76.52
N ARG A 20 160.87 -124.89 -77.06
CA ARG A 20 160.53 -123.51 -76.67
C ARG A 20 159.09 -123.16 -77.06
N LEU A 21 158.68 -123.46 -78.29
CA LEU A 21 157.32 -123.20 -78.76
C LEU A 21 156.28 -123.99 -77.95
N GLN A 22 156.59 -125.21 -77.51
CA GLN A 22 155.69 -126.02 -76.69
C GLN A 22 155.54 -125.46 -75.27
N LEU A 23 156.62 -124.93 -74.68
CA LEU A 23 156.58 -124.21 -73.40
C LEU A 23 155.79 -122.90 -73.52
N GLU A 24 155.99 -122.13 -74.59
CA GLU A 24 155.21 -120.91 -74.85
C GLU A 24 153.72 -121.22 -75.08
N ASN A 25 153.39 -122.28 -75.83
CA ASN A 25 151.99 -122.68 -76.03
C ASN A 25 151.31 -123.08 -74.71
N ASN A 26 152.02 -123.82 -73.85
CA ASN A 26 151.50 -124.17 -72.52
C ASN A 26 151.31 -122.94 -71.62
N ARG A 27 152.24 -121.97 -71.67
CA ARG A 27 152.12 -120.70 -70.97
C ARG A 27 150.88 -119.93 -71.44
N PHE A 28 150.67 -119.77 -72.75
CA PHE A 28 149.48 -119.09 -73.29
C PHE A 28 148.17 -119.81 -72.91
N ARG A 29 148.15 -121.14 -72.89
CA ARG A 29 146.98 -121.90 -72.42
C ARG A 29 146.70 -121.73 -70.93
N GLN A 30 147.72 -121.51 -70.10
CA GLN A 30 147.54 -121.17 -68.69
C GLN A 30 147.07 -119.72 -68.53
N GLU A 31 147.66 -118.76 -69.24
CA GLU A 31 147.24 -117.37 -69.23
C GLU A 31 145.77 -117.23 -69.68
N ALA A 32 145.39 -117.88 -70.78
CA ALA A 32 144.01 -117.89 -71.29
C ALA A 32 143.00 -118.58 -70.36
N ARG A 33 143.44 -119.54 -69.52
CA ARG A 33 142.60 -120.11 -68.46
C ARG A 33 142.43 -119.12 -67.30
N SER A 34 143.52 -118.51 -66.84
CA SER A 34 143.45 -117.51 -65.75
C SER A 34 142.60 -116.29 -66.10
N LEU A 35 142.63 -115.84 -67.37
CA LEU A 35 141.81 -114.72 -67.84
C LEU A 35 140.32 -115.08 -67.93
N ARG A 36 140.00 -116.33 -68.29
CA ARG A 36 138.62 -116.82 -68.25
C ARG A 36 138.09 -116.91 -66.83
N GLU A 37 138.88 -117.47 -65.91
CA GLU A 37 138.53 -117.52 -64.48
C GLU A 37 138.32 -116.12 -63.90
N ARG A 38 139.20 -115.15 -64.22
CA ARG A 38 139.01 -113.75 -63.81
C ARG A 38 137.75 -113.10 -64.39
N ASN A 39 137.41 -113.40 -65.65
CA ASN A 39 136.20 -112.87 -66.27
C ASN A 39 134.93 -113.44 -65.63
N GLU A 40 134.90 -114.73 -65.29
CA GLU A 40 133.75 -115.32 -64.60
C GLU A 40 133.59 -114.73 -63.19
N VAL A 41 134.68 -114.53 -62.44
CA VAL A 41 134.63 -113.84 -61.14
C VAL A 41 134.13 -112.39 -61.28
N LEU A 42 134.51 -111.68 -62.35
CA LEU A 42 134.02 -110.33 -62.61
C LEU A 42 132.53 -110.32 -62.95
N LYS A 43 132.05 -111.26 -63.78
CA LYS A 43 130.61 -111.42 -64.06
C LYS A 43 129.81 -111.72 -62.80
N GLU A 44 130.26 -112.67 -61.99
CA GLU A 44 129.61 -112.97 -60.70
C GLU A 44 129.54 -111.71 -59.81
N ARG A 45 130.61 -110.91 -59.78
CA ARG A 45 130.64 -109.63 -59.05
C ARG A 45 129.72 -108.57 -59.66
N ASP A 46 129.56 -108.54 -60.99
CA ASP A 46 128.62 -107.66 -61.67
C ASP A 46 127.17 -108.06 -61.37
N GLU A 47 126.84 -109.36 -61.43
CA GLU A 47 125.49 -109.85 -61.11
C GLU A 47 125.12 -109.60 -59.64
N VAL A 48 126.05 -109.78 -58.70
CA VAL A 48 125.82 -109.44 -57.29
C VAL A 48 125.55 -107.94 -57.14
N ARG A 49 126.29 -107.08 -57.85
CA ARG A 49 126.05 -105.63 -57.85
C ARG A 49 124.71 -105.26 -58.46
N GLU A 50 124.28 -105.89 -59.55
CA GLU A 50 122.96 -105.63 -60.13
C GLU A 50 121.82 -106.04 -59.18
N ARG A 51 121.94 -107.20 -58.52
CA ARG A 51 120.98 -107.62 -57.49
C ARG A 51 120.92 -106.65 -56.32
N GLU A 52 122.07 -106.12 -55.89
CA GLU A 52 122.16 -105.11 -54.83
C GLU A 52 121.50 -103.78 -55.24
N VAL A 53 121.80 -103.28 -56.45
CA VAL A 53 121.20 -102.05 -56.98
C VAL A 53 119.69 -102.20 -57.12
N LYS A 54 119.21 -103.37 -57.55
CA LYS A 54 117.77 -103.63 -57.62
C LYS A 54 117.12 -103.57 -56.23
N ARG A 55 117.70 -104.25 -55.23
CA ARG A 55 117.20 -104.21 -53.84
C ARG A 55 117.16 -102.77 -53.29
N LEU A 56 118.23 -102.00 -53.49
CA LEU A 56 118.29 -100.61 -53.04
C LEU A 56 117.26 -99.71 -53.75
N ARG A 57 116.97 -99.94 -55.03
CA ARG A 57 115.90 -99.21 -55.74
C ARG A 57 114.52 -99.57 -55.20
N ASP A 58 114.29 -100.84 -54.88
CA ASP A 58 113.03 -101.29 -54.29
C ASP A 58 112.87 -100.69 -52.87
N GLU A 59 113.92 -100.69 -52.04
CA GLU A 59 113.94 -100.05 -50.73
C GLU A 59 113.69 -98.53 -50.79
N VAL A 60 114.31 -97.82 -51.75
CA VAL A 60 114.06 -96.39 -51.97
C VAL A 60 112.61 -96.15 -52.40
N SER A 61 112.06 -97.00 -53.26
CA SER A 61 110.66 -96.87 -53.71
C SER A 61 109.68 -97.11 -52.56
N GLU A 62 109.96 -98.08 -51.68
CA GLU A 62 109.16 -98.31 -50.47
C GLU A 62 109.25 -97.15 -49.46
N LEU A 63 110.45 -96.59 -49.28
CA LEU A 63 110.66 -95.42 -48.43
C LEU A 63 109.93 -94.20 -48.98
N ASP A 64 109.97 -93.96 -50.29
CA ASP A 64 109.26 -92.83 -50.92
C ASP A 64 107.73 -93.00 -50.80
N ALA A 65 107.21 -94.21 -51.00
CA ALA A 65 105.81 -94.52 -50.75
C ALA A 65 105.41 -94.37 -49.27
N LYS A 66 106.34 -94.59 -48.33
CA LYS A 66 106.11 -94.34 -46.90
C LYS A 66 106.10 -92.84 -46.59
N VAL A 67 107.04 -92.07 -47.14
CA VAL A 67 107.10 -90.61 -46.98
C VAL A 67 105.85 -89.94 -47.54
N GLN A 68 105.36 -90.37 -48.71
CA GLN A 68 104.11 -89.84 -49.28
C GLN A 68 102.90 -90.12 -48.37
N ARG A 69 102.80 -91.34 -47.79
CA ARG A 69 101.75 -91.67 -46.82
C ARG A 69 101.85 -90.83 -45.55
N ASP A 70 103.06 -90.63 -45.03
CA ASP A 70 103.31 -89.81 -43.84
C ASP A 70 103.01 -88.32 -44.11
N HIS A 71 103.27 -87.83 -45.32
CA HIS A 71 102.92 -86.47 -45.72
C HIS A 71 101.40 -86.26 -45.78
N VAL A 72 100.66 -87.20 -46.37
CA VAL A 72 99.19 -87.16 -46.40
C VAL A 72 98.60 -87.26 -44.99
N SER A 73 99.16 -88.11 -44.12
CA SER A 73 98.69 -88.24 -42.73
C SER A 73 98.94 -86.98 -41.91
N LEU A 74 100.10 -86.31 -42.09
CA LEU A 74 100.41 -85.01 -41.49
C LEU A 74 99.49 -83.91 -41.99
N ALA A 75 99.20 -83.86 -43.29
CA ALA A 75 98.27 -82.88 -43.87
C ALA A 75 96.85 -83.07 -43.31
N ALA A 76 96.38 -84.31 -43.18
CA ALA A 76 95.11 -84.63 -42.54
C ALA A 76 95.09 -84.21 -41.06
N ALA A 77 96.17 -84.48 -40.30
CA ALA A 77 96.31 -84.07 -38.90
C ALA A 77 96.33 -82.54 -38.72
N ALA A 78 96.98 -81.81 -39.63
CA ALA A 78 96.96 -80.34 -39.62
C ALA A 78 95.55 -79.80 -39.91
N GLN A 79 94.83 -80.41 -40.86
CA GLN A 79 93.45 -80.04 -41.19
C GLN A 79 92.48 -80.32 -40.03
N THR A 80 92.61 -81.46 -39.35
CA THR A 80 91.78 -81.77 -38.17
C THR A 80 92.08 -80.84 -37.01
N THR A 81 93.35 -80.49 -36.77
CA THR A 81 93.75 -79.50 -35.76
C THR A 81 93.17 -78.12 -36.05
N HIS A 82 93.17 -77.70 -37.32
CA HIS A 82 92.54 -76.43 -37.72
C HIS A 82 91.02 -76.46 -37.49
N LYS A 83 90.33 -77.54 -37.90
CA LYS A 83 88.90 -77.72 -37.64
C LYS A 83 88.58 -77.68 -36.15
N LEU A 84 89.39 -78.34 -35.31
CA LEU A 84 89.22 -78.36 -33.85
C LEU A 84 89.37 -76.96 -33.24
N LYS A 85 90.34 -76.17 -33.69
CA LYS A 85 90.48 -74.76 -33.25
C LYS A 85 89.28 -73.90 -33.64
N VAL A 86 88.74 -74.08 -34.85
CA VAL A 86 87.53 -73.36 -35.29
C VAL A 86 86.32 -73.78 -34.46
N THR A 87 86.12 -75.07 -34.21
CA THR A 87 85.01 -75.53 -33.35
C THR A 87 85.16 -75.06 -31.91
N GLN A 88 86.39 -74.98 -31.39
CA GLN A 88 86.64 -74.47 -30.04
C GLN A 88 86.34 -72.98 -29.92
N LYS A 89 86.71 -72.16 -30.93
CA LYS A 89 86.32 -70.74 -30.99
C LYS A 89 84.80 -70.56 -31.05
N LYS A 90 84.11 -71.38 -31.85
CA LYS A 90 82.64 -71.37 -31.92
C LYS A 90 82.01 -71.76 -30.58
N LEU A 91 82.56 -72.76 -29.90
CA LEU A 91 82.11 -73.17 -28.56
C LEU A 91 82.29 -72.04 -27.54
N THR A 92 83.43 -71.34 -27.54
CA THR A 92 83.65 -70.22 -26.61
C THR A 92 82.73 -69.04 -26.89
N ALA A 93 82.42 -68.76 -28.17
CA ALA A 93 81.46 -67.72 -28.55
C ALA A 93 80.04 -68.08 -28.09
N ALA A 94 79.60 -69.31 -28.36
CA ALA A 94 78.30 -69.81 -27.88
C ALA A 94 78.20 -69.81 -26.35
N GLN A 95 79.29 -70.12 -25.63
CA GLN A 95 79.31 -70.01 -24.17
C GLN A 95 79.25 -68.56 -23.66
N ALA A 96 79.78 -67.59 -24.40
CA ALA A 96 79.62 -66.18 -24.07
C ALA A 96 78.16 -65.75 -24.28
N GLU A 97 77.57 -66.08 -25.44
CA GLU A 97 76.16 -65.82 -25.74
C GLU A 97 75.21 -66.43 -24.70
N ILE A 98 75.48 -67.67 -24.23
CA ILE A 98 74.69 -68.29 -23.16
C ILE A 98 74.77 -67.48 -21.86
N ARG A 99 75.94 -66.93 -21.50
CA ARG A 99 76.08 -66.10 -20.30
C ARG A 99 75.33 -64.78 -20.44
N ASP A 100 75.43 -64.13 -21.60
CA ASP A 100 74.73 -62.88 -21.87
C ASP A 100 73.20 -63.09 -21.83
N LEU A 101 72.71 -64.20 -22.40
CA LEU A 101 71.30 -64.57 -22.32
C LEU A 101 70.86 -64.91 -20.87
N GLN A 102 71.73 -65.51 -20.06
CA GLN A 102 71.44 -65.76 -18.64
C GLN A 102 71.34 -64.46 -17.84
N VAL A 103 72.20 -63.48 -18.12
CA VAL A 103 72.13 -62.14 -17.51
C VAL A 103 70.85 -61.43 -17.93
N ALA A 104 70.55 -61.39 -19.22
CA ALA A 104 69.32 -60.77 -19.73
C ALA A 104 68.06 -61.44 -19.16
N LEU A 105 68.06 -62.77 -18.99
CA LEU A 105 66.96 -63.49 -18.35
C LEU A 105 66.81 -63.12 -16.86
N GLN A 106 67.92 -62.91 -16.15
CA GLN A 106 67.89 -62.49 -14.76
C GLN A 106 67.36 -61.05 -14.62
N GLU A 107 67.84 -60.13 -15.45
CA GLU A 107 67.33 -58.74 -15.49
C GLU A 107 65.84 -58.69 -15.85
N ALA A 108 65.37 -59.53 -16.79
CA ALA A 108 63.96 -59.67 -17.12
C ALA A 108 63.12 -60.22 -15.95
N ARG A 109 63.69 -61.08 -15.10
CA ARG A 109 63.02 -61.58 -13.89
C ARG A 109 62.96 -60.49 -12.81
N ASP A 110 64.05 -59.79 -12.58
CA ASP A 110 64.12 -58.74 -11.57
C ASP A 110 63.16 -57.58 -11.92
N THR A 111 63.11 -57.18 -13.19
CA THR A 111 62.14 -56.17 -13.67
C THR A 111 60.70 -56.63 -13.54
N ARG A 112 60.39 -57.89 -13.83
CA ARG A 112 59.05 -58.46 -13.62
C ARG A 112 58.68 -58.47 -12.13
N ASP A 113 59.58 -58.90 -11.26
CA ASP A 113 59.33 -58.98 -9.82
C ASP A 113 59.16 -57.56 -9.22
N GLN A 114 59.91 -56.57 -9.72
CA GLN A 114 59.74 -55.17 -9.39
C GLN A 114 58.35 -54.64 -9.81
N LEU A 115 57.94 -54.85 -11.07
CA LEU A 115 56.61 -54.45 -11.56
C LEU A 115 55.48 -55.15 -10.77
N GLN A 116 55.68 -56.41 -10.39
CA GLN A 116 54.73 -57.14 -9.55
C GLN A 116 54.60 -56.49 -8.17
N SER A 117 55.71 -56.05 -7.56
CA SER A 117 55.67 -55.36 -6.27
C SER A 117 55.01 -53.99 -6.36
N GLU A 118 55.28 -53.22 -7.42
CA GLU A 118 54.70 -51.90 -7.66
C GLU A 118 53.19 -52.00 -7.89
N SER A 119 52.75 -52.92 -8.76
CA SER A 119 51.32 -53.16 -8.98
C SER A 119 50.60 -53.64 -7.72
N GLN A 120 51.26 -54.42 -6.85
CA GLN A 120 50.67 -54.86 -5.59
C GLN A 120 50.54 -53.74 -4.55
N LEU A 121 51.45 -52.76 -4.57
CA LEU A 121 51.32 -51.54 -3.78
C LEU A 121 50.16 -50.68 -4.28
N GLU A 122 50.08 -50.45 -5.60
CA GLU A 122 48.99 -49.67 -6.22
C GLU A 122 47.61 -50.31 -5.95
N ILE A 123 47.50 -51.64 -6.07
CA ILE A 123 46.28 -52.37 -5.70
C ILE A 123 45.93 -52.14 -4.22
N SER A 124 46.92 -52.13 -3.33
CA SER A 124 46.70 -51.91 -1.90
C SER A 124 46.19 -50.49 -1.61
N ASP A 125 46.74 -49.49 -2.29
CA ASP A 125 46.30 -48.09 -2.18
C ASP A 125 44.88 -47.91 -2.72
N LEU A 126 44.57 -48.46 -3.89
CA LEU A 126 43.21 -48.46 -4.45
C LEU A 126 42.20 -49.15 -3.51
N VAL A 127 42.58 -50.24 -2.85
CA VAL A 127 41.72 -50.90 -1.84
C VAL A 127 41.46 -49.98 -0.64
N LEU A 128 42.44 -49.19 -0.20
CA LEU A 128 42.25 -48.21 0.88
C LEU A 128 41.36 -47.05 0.44
N GLU A 129 41.51 -46.57 -0.79
CA GLU A 129 40.62 -45.57 -1.37
C GLU A 129 39.19 -46.08 -1.47
N VAL A 130 38.95 -47.29 -1.99
CA VAL A 130 37.62 -47.89 -2.05
C VAL A 130 37.00 -48.01 -0.65
N LYS A 131 37.80 -48.33 0.38
CA LYS A 131 37.32 -48.32 1.78
C LYS A 131 36.95 -46.90 2.24
N ARG A 132 37.71 -45.87 1.87
CA ARG A 132 37.40 -44.45 2.16
C ARG A 132 36.11 -44.02 1.46
N TRP A 133 35.96 -44.29 0.16
CA TRP A 133 34.75 -44.04 -0.61
C TRP A 133 33.53 -44.73 0.01
N LYS A 134 33.63 -46.02 0.38
CA LYS A 134 32.55 -46.74 1.07
C LYS A 134 32.13 -46.08 2.39
N ARG A 135 33.06 -45.52 3.18
CA ARG A 135 32.73 -44.78 4.40
C ARG A 135 32.02 -43.47 4.08
N ASN A 136 32.51 -42.73 3.08
CA ASN A 136 31.91 -41.48 2.64
C ASN A 136 30.47 -41.71 2.11
N THR A 137 30.26 -42.72 1.25
CA THR A 137 28.91 -43.09 0.78
C THR A 137 27.96 -43.45 1.93
N LYS A 138 28.45 -44.13 2.99
CA LYS A 138 27.63 -44.41 4.17
C LYS A 138 27.25 -43.14 4.94
N GLN A 139 28.18 -42.19 5.07
CA GLN A 139 27.91 -40.90 5.71
C GLN A 139 26.90 -40.07 4.91
N LEU A 140 27.07 -39.99 3.59
CA LEU A 140 26.12 -39.30 2.71
C LEU A 140 24.72 -39.90 2.79
N ARG A 141 24.59 -41.25 2.79
CA ARG A 141 23.28 -41.89 2.98
C ARG A 141 22.65 -41.60 4.35
N GLN A 142 23.45 -41.49 5.41
CA GLN A 142 22.94 -41.10 6.74
C GLN A 142 22.50 -39.64 6.75
N GLN A 143 23.22 -38.76 6.08
CA GLN A 143 22.82 -37.36 5.92
C GLN A 143 21.54 -37.23 5.10
N GLU A 144 21.42 -37.97 4.00
CA GLU A 144 20.21 -38.04 3.17
C GLU A 144 19.01 -38.52 4.00
N TYR A 145 19.19 -39.58 4.80
CA TYR A 145 18.15 -40.07 5.71
C TYR A 145 17.71 -39.00 6.74
N ARG A 146 18.65 -38.30 7.38
CA ARG A 146 18.33 -37.20 8.32
C ARG A 146 17.60 -36.05 7.63
N SER A 147 18.05 -35.67 6.43
CA SER A 147 17.38 -34.64 5.64
C SER A 147 15.95 -35.07 5.23
N GLY A 148 15.74 -36.37 4.98
CA GLY A 148 14.43 -36.94 4.74
C GLY A 148 13.50 -36.82 5.97
N GLU A 149 14.03 -37.10 7.16
CA GLU A 149 13.29 -36.92 8.42
C GLU A 149 12.94 -35.44 8.69
N GLU A 150 13.85 -34.51 8.42
CA GLU A 150 13.59 -33.07 8.50
C GLU A 150 12.52 -32.62 7.50
N ILE A 151 12.59 -33.09 6.25
CA ILE A 151 11.55 -32.83 5.23
C ILE A 151 10.19 -33.36 5.69
N ASP A 152 10.12 -34.56 6.26
CA ASP A 152 8.86 -35.13 6.74
C ASP A 152 8.33 -34.40 7.98
N PHE A 153 9.21 -33.87 8.83
CA PHE A 153 8.82 -32.95 9.90
C PHE A 153 8.23 -31.65 9.32
N TYR A 154 8.89 -31.02 8.35
CA TYR A 154 8.36 -29.82 7.70
C TYR A 154 7.02 -30.08 6.98
N LYS A 155 6.85 -31.22 6.31
CA LYS A 155 5.56 -31.61 5.72
C LYS A 155 4.45 -31.67 6.78
N LYS A 156 4.71 -32.29 7.94
CA LYS A 156 3.73 -32.37 9.03
C LYS A 156 3.38 -30.97 9.55
N THR A 157 4.38 -30.10 9.74
CA THR A 157 4.16 -28.72 10.16
C THR A 157 3.34 -27.93 9.14
N ILE A 158 3.64 -28.06 7.84
CA ILE A 158 2.86 -27.45 6.77
C ILE A 158 1.41 -27.93 6.81
N THR A 159 1.16 -29.25 6.94
CA THR A 159 -0.22 -29.77 7.02
C THR A 159 -0.99 -29.26 8.24
N ALA A 160 -0.31 -29.07 9.39
CA ALA A 160 -0.93 -28.48 10.57
C ALA A 160 -1.29 -27.00 10.34
N LEU A 161 -0.38 -26.22 9.77
CA LEU A 161 -0.60 -24.81 9.42
C LEU A 161 -1.71 -24.65 8.37
N GLU A 162 -1.77 -25.51 7.36
CA GLU A 162 -2.87 -25.54 6.38
C GLU A 162 -4.22 -25.81 7.06
N GLY A 163 -4.24 -26.71 8.06
CA GLY A 163 -5.39 -26.97 8.92
C GLY A 163 -5.83 -25.74 9.72
N GLU A 164 -4.89 -25.05 10.37
CA GLU A 164 -5.18 -23.82 11.12
C GLU A 164 -5.69 -22.69 10.20
N VAL A 165 -5.13 -22.55 9.00
CA VAL A 165 -5.61 -21.59 7.99
C VAL A 165 -7.03 -21.92 7.54
N ALA A 166 -7.35 -23.20 7.34
CA ALA A 166 -8.70 -23.63 7.00
C ALA A 166 -9.70 -23.30 8.12
N GLU A 167 -9.33 -23.53 9.38
CA GLU A 167 -10.15 -23.17 10.55
C GLU A 167 -10.35 -21.65 10.66
N ARG A 168 -9.29 -20.86 10.53
CA ARG A 168 -9.34 -19.39 10.52
C ARG A 168 -10.25 -18.87 9.39
N ARG A 169 -10.18 -19.47 8.20
CA ARG A 169 -11.06 -19.15 7.07
C ARG A 169 -12.52 -19.48 7.37
N SER A 170 -12.80 -20.57 8.09
CA SER A 170 -14.15 -20.91 8.54
C SER A 170 -14.67 -19.86 9.52
N LYS A 171 -13.89 -19.54 10.56
CA LYS A 171 -14.25 -18.51 11.56
C LYS A 171 -14.50 -17.14 10.91
N LEU A 172 -13.70 -16.77 9.90
CA LEU A 172 -13.91 -15.54 9.14
C LEU A 172 -15.24 -15.56 8.36
N LYS A 173 -15.61 -16.71 7.75
CA LYS A 173 -16.91 -16.85 7.07
C LYS A 173 -18.07 -16.73 8.06
N ASP A 174 -17.94 -17.32 9.24
CA ASP A 174 -18.96 -17.23 10.29
C ASP A 174 -19.11 -15.79 10.78
N ALA A 175 -18.00 -15.10 11.08
CA ALA A 175 -18.00 -13.68 11.44
C ALA A 175 -18.59 -12.78 10.34
N LYS A 176 -18.33 -13.07 9.05
CA LYS A 176 -18.96 -12.35 7.94
C LYS A 176 -20.49 -12.54 7.91
N ARG A 177 -20.98 -13.74 8.24
CA ARG A 177 -22.44 -13.98 8.34
C ARG A 177 -23.03 -13.23 9.53
N GLU A 178 -22.35 -13.20 10.67
CA GLU A 178 -22.78 -12.41 11.84
C GLU A 178 -22.81 -10.91 11.53
N ILE A 179 -21.78 -10.37 10.87
CA ILE A 179 -21.77 -8.96 10.43
C ILE A 179 -22.94 -8.68 9.49
N ALA A 180 -23.25 -9.56 8.54
CA ALA A 180 -24.38 -9.39 7.64
C ALA A 180 -25.73 -9.40 8.38
N GLN A 181 -25.89 -10.27 9.39
CA GLN A 181 -27.08 -10.29 10.25
C GLN A 181 -27.21 -9.02 11.10
N LEU A 182 -26.11 -8.54 11.68
CA LEU A 182 -26.09 -7.29 12.44
C LEU A 182 -26.39 -6.09 11.53
N ALA A 183 -25.84 -6.05 10.32
CA ALA A 183 -26.14 -5.00 9.34
C ALA A 183 -27.63 -4.98 8.97
N ALA A 184 -28.24 -6.14 8.71
CA ALA A 184 -29.68 -6.25 8.45
C ALA A 184 -30.51 -5.80 9.65
N THR A 185 -30.08 -6.12 10.87
CA THR A 185 -30.75 -5.68 12.10
C THR A 185 -30.65 -4.16 12.28
N ILE A 186 -29.50 -3.57 11.95
CA ILE A 186 -29.31 -2.11 11.95
C ILE A 186 -30.22 -1.47 10.92
N GLU A 187 -30.30 -1.99 9.69
CA GLU A 187 -31.24 -1.49 8.66
C GLU A 187 -32.70 -1.52 9.14
N GLU A 188 -33.14 -2.63 9.74
CA GLU A 188 -34.49 -2.74 10.30
C GLU A 188 -34.73 -1.71 11.42
N LYS A 189 -33.74 -1.53 12.31
CA LYS A 189 -33.84 -0.55 13.40
C LYS A 189 -33.83 0.89 12.91
N THR A 190 -33.03 1.20 11.90
CA THR A 190 -33.01 2.50 11.25
C THR A 190 -34.37 2.79 10.60
N ALA A 191 -34.94 1.84 9.87
CA ALA A 191 -36.28 1.97 9.30
C ALA A 191 -37.37 2.15 10.38
N GLN A 192 -37.24 1.48 11.53
CA GLN A 192 -38.12 1.70 12.69
C GLN A 192 -37.98 3.12 13.25
N CYS A 193 -36.76 3.65 13.38
CA CYS A 193 -36.52 5.03 13.81
C CYS A 193 -37.13 6.03 12.82
N GLU A 194 -36.92 5.86 11.51
CA GLU A 194 -37.52 6.72 10.47
C GLU A 194 -39.06 6.68 10.53
N SER A 195 -39.66 5.52 10.77
CA SER A 195 -41.12 5.40 10.97
C SER A 195 -41.60 6.13 12.23
N VAL A 196 -40.82 6.11 13.30
CA VAL A 196 -41.15 6.82 14.55
C VAL A 196 -40.98 8.33 14.36
N GLU A 197 -39.93 8.77 13.68
CA GLU A 197 -39.67 10.18 13.36
C GLU A 197 -40.78 10.76 12.48
N THR A 198 -41.18 10.04 11.43
CA THR A 198 -42.32 10.43 10.58
C THR A 198 -43.62 10.49 11.38
N SER A 199 -43.90 9.50 12.22
CA SER A 199 -45.08 9.53 13.10
C SER A 199 -45.04 10.68 14.12
N ALA A 200 -43.87 11.01 14.65
CA ALA A 200 -43.70 12.13 15.58
C ALA A 200 -43.89 13.47 14.85
N ALA A 201 -43.36 13.61 13.64
CA ALA A 201 -43.58 14.77 12.78
C ALA A 201 -45.05 14.96 12.43
N ASP A 202 -45.77 13.89 12.08
CA ASP A 202 -47.21 13.92 11.84
C ASP A 202 -48.00 14.33 13.09
N CYS A 203 -47.60 13.87 14.28
CA CYS A 203 -48.20 14.28 15.55
C CYS A 203 -47.98 15.77 15.84
N VAL A 204 -46.76 16.27 15.63
CA VAL A 204 -46.46 17.71 15.76
C VAL A 204 -47.30 18.52 14.79
N LYS A 205 -47.40 18.10 13.54
CA LYS A 205 -48.23 18.77 12.54
C LYS A 205 -49.71 18.80 12.94
N GLN A 206 -50.26 17.69 13.44
CA GLN A 206 -51.63 17.67 13.98
C GLN A 206 -51.81 18.61 15.17
N MET A 207 -50.80 18.71 16.05
CA MET A 207 -50.82 19.63 17.19
C MET A 207 -50.76 21.10 16.74
N GLU A 208 -49.95 21.42 15.73
CA GLU A 208 -49.89 22.75 15.11
C GLU A 208 -51.23 23.13 14.47
N GLU A 209 -51.82 22.24 13.66
CA GLU A 209 -53.14 22.43 13.06
C GLU A 209 -54.23 22.62 14.13
N GLY A 210 -54.19 21.82 15.21
CA GLY A 210 -55.08 21.96 16.36
C GLY A 210 -54.91 23.29 17.10
N MET A 211 -53.67 23.73 17.31
CA MET A 211 -53.35 24.99 17.96
C MET A 211 -53.77 26.20 17.11
N GLU A 212 -53.58 26.15 15.79
CA GLU A 212 -54.09 27.17 14.87
C GLU A 212 -55.62 27.27 14.90
N ALA A 213 -56.32 26.13 14.90
CA ALA A 213 -57.78 26.09 15.02
C ALA A 213 -58.24 26.68 16.36
N LEU A 214 -57.52 26.38 17.45
CA LEU A 214 -57.79 26.94 18.78
C LEU A 214 -57.52 28.44 18.84
N GLN A 215 -56.49 28.91 18.16
CA GLN A 215 -56.19 30.34 18.04
C GLN A 215 -57.27 31.07 17.23
N LYS A 216 -57.73 30.52 16.10
CA LYS A 216 -58.84 31.05 15.28
C LYS A 216 -60.16 31.11 16.05
N THR A 217 -60.47 30.08 16.85
CA THR A 217 -61.67 30.09 17.69
C THR A 217 -61.55 31.10 18.84
N HIS A 218 -60.39 31.22 19.47
CA HIS A 218 -60.14 32.22 20.51
C HIS A 218 -60.22 33.67 19.98
N THR A 219 -59.69 33.96 18.79
CA THR A 219 -59.85 35.30 18.18
C THR A 219 -61.31 35.60 17.86
N HIS A 220 -62.04 34.62 17.32
CA HIS A 220 -63.47 34.77 17.06
C HIS A 220 -64.28 35.00 18.35
N GLU A 221 -63.96 34.31 19.44
CA GLU A 221 -64.56 34.56 20.76
C GLU A 221 -64.24 35.96 21.30
N ARG A 222 -63.00 36.45 21.13
CA ARG A 222 -62.66 37.84 21.48
C ARG A 222 -63.48 38.85 20.69
N GLU A 223 -63.69 38.62 19.39
CA GLU A 223 -64.53 39.50 18.58
C GLU A 223 -66.00 39.45 19.00
N LYS A 224 -66.55 38.26 19.31
CA LYS A 224 -67.88 38.14 19.89
C LYS A 224 -68.00 38.91 21.21
N ARG A 225 -67.03 38.77 22.11
CA ARG A 225 -67.00 39.51 23.39
C ARG A 225 -66.94 41.01 23.17
N LYS A 226 -66.13 41.50 22.22
CA LYS A 226 -66.12 42.93 21.83
C LYS A 226 -67.49 43.38 21.34
N LYS A 227 -68.15 42.62 20.47
CA LYS A 227 -69.51 42.92 19.98
C LYS A 227 -70.53 42.97 21.13
N VAL A 228 -70.49 41.99 22.04
CA VAL A 228 -71.35 41.98 23.24
C VAL A 228 -71.09 43.19 24.13
N GLU A 229 -69.83 43.55 24.36
CA GLU A 229 -69.45 44.73 25.16
C GLU A 229 -69.97 46.03 24.51
N THR A 230 -69.89 46.15 23.19
CA THR A 230 -70.45 47.31 22.47
C THR A 230 -71.98 47.36 22.56
N VAL A 231 -72.66 46.22 22.44
CA VAL A 231 -74.12 46.15 22.62
C VAL A 231 -74.51 46.51 24.06
N ARG A 232 -73.76 46.01 25.06
CA ARG A 232 -73.98 46.35 26.47
C ARG A 232 -73.80 47.85 26.71
N SER A 233 -72.74 48.46 26.17
CA SER A 233 -72.50 49.90 26.28
C SER A 233 -73.61 50.73 25.61
N ASN A 234 -74.10 50.30 24.45
CA ASN A 234 -75.22 50.96 23.77
C ASN A 234 -76.53 50.85 24.56
N LEU A 235 -76.85 49.66 25.09
CA LEU A 235 -78.00 49.47 25.96
C LEU A 235 -77.88 50.29 27.23
N GLN A 236 -76.69 50.34 27.86
CA GLN A 236 -76.45 51.17 29.03
C GLN A 236 -76.73 52.64 28.74
N MET A 237 -76.20 53.20 27.65
CA MET A 237 -76.52 54.57 27.22
C MET A 237 -78.02 54.77 26.95
N GLN A 238 -78.70 53.79 26.35
CA GLN A 238 -80.15 53.88 26.12
C GLN A 238 -80.91 53.91 27.45
N THR A 239 -80.51 53.09 28.44
CA THR A 239 -81.11 53.09 29.77
C THR A 239 -80.87 54.41 30.50
N GLU A 240 -79.66 54.99 30.40
CA GLU A 240 -79.34 56.30 30.98
C GLU A 240 -80.16 57.42 30.34
N ARG A 241 -80.38 57.40 29.02
CA ARG A 241 -81.30 58.34 28.33
C ARG A 241 -82.74 58.19 28.81
N MET A 242 -83.25 56.96 28.88
CA MET A 242 -84.61 56.68 29.38
C MET A 242 -84.79 57.09 30.85
N GLN A 243 -83.73 56.99 31.67
CA GLN A 243 -83.72 57.49 33.05
C GLN A 243 -83.76 59.02 33.09
N ALA A 244 -82.95 59.70 32.27
CA ALA A 244 -82.96 61.16 32.17
C ALA A 244 -84.32 61.70 31.67
N GLU A 245 -84.92 61.06 30.67
CA GLU A 245 -86.27 61.38 30.18
C GLU A 245 -87.33 61.17 31.27
N ASN A 246 -87.24 60.08 32.05
CA ASN A 246 -88.15 59.87 33.18
C ASN A 246 -88.00 60.96 34.26
N VAL A 247 -86.78 61.40 34.57
CA VAL A 247 -86.55 62.51 35.51
C VAL A 247 -87.22 63.78 34.99
N LEU A 248 -87.04 64.12 33.71
CA LEU A 248 -87.68 65.29 33.09
C LEU A 248 -89.23 65.19 33.13
N LEU A 249 -89.79 64.01 32.87
CA LEU A 249 -91.24 63.79 32.94
C LEU A 249 -91.76 63.90 34.39
N LEU A 250 -91.01 63.41 35.38
CA LEU A 250 -91.35 63.55 36.80
C LEU A 250 -91.29 65.02 37.23
N ASP A 251 -90.27 65.77 36.81
CA ASP A 251 -90.16 67.21 37.08
C ASP A 251 -91.34 67.96 36.44
N LYS A 252 -91.70 67.63 35.20
CA LYS A 252 -92.87 68.23 34.53
C LYS A 252 -94.17 67.90 35.25
N LYS A 253 -94.32 66.68 35.77
CA LYS A 253 -95.45 66.28 36.60
C LYS A 253 -95.51 67.11 37.88
N ARG A 254 -94.39 67.27 38.61
CA ARG A 254 -94.32 68.12 39.82
C ARG A 254 -94.70 69.57 39.51
N GLU A 255 -94.22 70.12 38.39
CA GLU A 255 -94.57 71.49 37.96
C GLU A 255 -96.08 71.64 37.69
N LEU A 256 -96.70 70.66 37.01
CA LEU A 256 -98.14 70.65 36.77
C LEU A 256 -98.95 70.51 38.07
N GLU A 257 -98.48 69.70 39.03
CA GLU A 257 -99.08 69.58 40.36
C GLU A 257 -98.99 70.89 41.15
N GLN A 258 -97.86 71.61 41.07
CA GLN A 258 -97.71 72.95 41.66
C GLN A 258 -98.64 73.97 41.01
N GLN A 259 -98.77 73.96 39.69
CA GLN A 259 -99.73 74.83 38.98
C GLN A 259 -101.18 74.52 39.42
N LEU A 260 -101.54 73.24 39.55
CA LEU A 260 -102.84 72.83 40.06
C LEU A 260 -103.08 73.30 41.50
N ALA A 261 -102.07 73.23 42.37
CA ALA A 261 -102.16 73.75 43.73
C ALA A 261 -102.38 75.27 43.74
N LEU A 262 -101.64 76.03 42.92
CA LEU A 262 -101.83 77.47 42.75
C LEU A 262 -103.22 77.81 42.22
N PHE A 263 -103.74 77.06 41.24
CA PHE A 263 -105.11 77.23 40.75
C PHE A 263 -106.15 76.94 41.85
N GLN A 264 -105.93 75.93 42.68
CA GLN A 264 -106.81 75.62 43.81
C GLN A 264 -106.79 76.71 44.90
N GLU A 265 -105.62 77.31 45.19
CA GLU A 265 -105.50 78.45 46.10
C GLU A 265 -106.23 79.68 45.54
N HIS A 266 -105.98 80.05 44.29
CA HIS A 266 -106.71 81.14 43.63
C HIS A 266 -108.23 80.92 43.61
N TRP A 267 -108.68 79.68 43.42
CA TRP A 267 -110.10 79.34 43.52
C TRP A 267 -110.66 79.53 44.94
N LYS A 268 -109.90 79.15 45.97
CA LYS A 268 -110.27 79.40 47.38
C LYS A 268 -110.31 80.89 47.69
N GLU A 269 -109.33 81.68 47.25
CA GLU A 269 -109.30 83.13 47.40
C GLU A 269 -110.51 83.79 46.71
N ARG A 270 -110.83 83.36 45.48
CA ARG A 270 -112.00 83.85 44.74
C ARG A 270 -113.30 83.54 45.46
N LYS A 271 -113.43 82.31 46.00
CA LYS A 271 -114.59 81.89 46.79
C LYS A 271 -114.71 82.67 48.11
N GLN A 272 -113.59 82.92 48.78
CA GLN A 272 -113.53 83.74 50.00
C GLN A 272 -113.94 85.19 49.69
N ALA A 273 -113.43 85.76 48.60
CA ALA A 273 -113.81 87.11 48.16
C ALA A 273 -115.31 87.22 47.85
N TYR A 274 -115.92 86.20 47.22
CA TYR A 274 -117.37 86.15 47.03
C TYR A 274 -118.15 86.02 48.34
N GLN A 275 -117.64 85.25 49.32
CA GLN A 275 -118.23 85.17 50.66
C GLN A 275 -118.16 86.51 51.41
N ASP A 276 -117.03 87.20 51.35
CA ASP A 276 -116.86 88.54 51.94
C ASP A 276 -117.77 89.57 51.26
N GLN A 277 -117.97 89.45 49.94
CA GLN A 277 -118.88 90.31 49.17
C GLN A 277 -120.35 90.07 49.57
N LEU A 278 -120.75 88.81 49.78
CA LEU A 278 -122.06 88.45 50.33
C LEU A 278 -122.29 88.97 51.75
N GLN A 279 -121.27 88.92 52.62
CA GLN A 279 -121.35 89.49 53.97
C GLN A 279 -121.49 91.03 53.95
N ARG A 280 -120.83 91.71 53.02
CA ARG A 280 -121.02 93.17 52.82
C ARG A 280 -122.43 93.50 52.34
N PHE A 281 -123.00 92.71 51.42
CA PHE A 281 -124.40 92.90 51.01
C PHE A 281 -125.38 92.63 52.15
N ALA A 282 -125.12 91.63 53.00
CA ALA A 282 -125.94 91.37 54.19
C ALA A 282 -125.91 92.54 55.19
N ALA A 283 -124.74 93.14 55.42
CA ALA A 283 -124.60 94.32 56.29
C ALA A 283 -125.31 95.57 55.72
N GLN A 284 -125.27 95.78 54.39
CA GLN A 284 -125.98 96.87 53.72
C GLN A 284 -127.52 96.69 53.78
N LEU A 285 -128.01 95.46 53.76
CA LEU A 285 -129.43 95.14 53.93
C LEU A 285 -129.91 95.37 55.38
N GLU A 286 -129.12 95.06 56.40
CA GLU A 286 -129.44 95.38 57.81
C GLU A 286 -129.51 96.89 58.07
N GLU A 287 -128.65 97.68 57.43
CA GLU A 287 -128.68 99.15 57.51
C GLU A 287 -129.95 99.75 56.85
N HIS A 288 -130.37 99.18 55.71
CA HIS A 288 -131.63 99.60 55.06
C HIS A 288 -132.88 99.23 55.87
N VAL A 289 -132.89 98.08 56.55
CA VAL A 289 -134.02 97.65 57.40
C VAL A 289 -134.16 98.51 58.66
N SER A 290 -133.04 98.97 59.23
CA SER A 290 -133.05 99.85 60.41
C SER A 290 -133.48 101.29 60.06
N LYS A 291 -133.15 101.79 58.87
CA LYS A 291 -133.64 103.07 58.34
C LYS A 291 -135.15 103.06 58.03
N HIS A 292 -135.66 101.95 57.46
CA HIS A 292 -137.08 101.79 57.13
C HIS A 292 -138.00 101.67 58.37
N LYS A 293 -137.48 101.24 59.53
CA LYS A 293 -138.21 101.24 60.81
C LYS A 293 -138.34 102.64 61.43
N SER A 294 -137.37 103.52 61.18
CA SER A 294 -137.40 104.94 61.57
C SER A 294 -138.45 105.70 60.74
N ASP A 295 -138.45 105.49 59.42
CA ASP A 295 -139.35 106.19 58.51
C ASP A 295 -140.81 105.73 58.63
N ALA A 296 -141.05 104.49 59.05
CA ALA A 296 -142.39 103.98 59.34
C ALA A 296 -143.04 104.61 60.60
N ALA A 297 -142.24 105.10 61.57
CA ALA A 297 -142.75 105.77 62.76
C ALA A 297 -143.19 107.23 62.47
N THR A 298 -142.49 107.93 61.57
CA THR A 298 -142.84 109.27 61.09
C THR A 298 -143.99 109.29 60.10
N ILE A 299 -144.17 108.22 59.32
CA ILE A 299 -145.33 108.03 58.43
C ILE A 299 -146.62 107.73 59.21
N GLY A 300 -146.53 107.15 60.41
CA GLY A 300 -147.67 106.93 61.31
C GLY A 300 -148.29 108.24 61.82
N SER A 301 -147.47 109.23 62.19
CA SER A 301 -147.95 110.54 62.66
C SER A 301 -148.54 111.43 61.55
N LEU A 302 -148.09 111.28 60.30
CA LEU A 302 -148.62 112.03 59.16
C LEU A 302 -149.90 111.41 58.57
N ARG A 303 -150.17 110.12 58.83
CA ARG A 303 -151.39 109.43 58.36
C ARG A 303 -152.65 109.81 59.14
N GLU A 304 -152.54 110.22 60.40
CA GLU A 304 -153.67 110.80 61.16
C GLU A 304 -154.02 112.23 60.69
N GLU A 305 -153.04 112.99 60.17
CA GLU A 305 -153.28 114.32 59.57
C GLU A 305 -153.86 114.25 58.14
N TYR A 306 -153.62 113.15 57.40
CA TYR A 306 -154.16 112.91 56.05
C TYR A 306 -155.61 112.39 56.04
N GLU A 307 -156.06 111.69 57.09
CA GLU A 307 -157.45 111.25 57.25
C GLU A 307 -158.42 112.44 57.46
N ALA A 308 -157.90 113.64 57.80
CA ALA A 308 -158.66 114.89 57.82
C ALA A 308 -158.76 115.59 56.44
N LEU A 309 -157.84 115.33 55.50
CA LEU A 309 -157.79 115.96 54.16
C LEU A 309 -158.49 115.15 53.06
N GLU A 310 -158.62 113.82 53.22
CA GLU A 310 -159.40 112.95 52.32
C GLU A 310 -160.93 113.24 52.35
N ASN A 311 -161.42 114.05 53.29
CA ASN A 311 -162.78 114.61 53.27
C ASN A 311 -162.97 115.81 52.31
N ARG A 312 -161.96 116.22 51.51
CA ARG A 312 -162.06 117.43 50.67
C ARG A 312 -161.73 117.30 49.19
N LEU A 313 -161.22 116.17 48.68
CA LEU A 313 -160.84 116.09 47.26
C LEU A 313 -161.26 114.80 46.56
N GLY A 314 -162.40 114.26 46.98
CA GLY A 314 -163.35 113.63 46.06
C GLY A 314 -164.02 114.63 45.09
N GLU A 315 -163.51 115.86 44.97
CA GLU A 315 -164.14 116.93 44.18
C GLU A 315 -163.51 117.20 42.80
N VAL A 316 -162.27 116.77 42.49
CA VAL A 316 -161.59 117.28 41.27
C VAL A 316 -160.94 116.20 40.40
N GLU A 317 -161.28 114.94 40.64
CA GLU A 317 -160.97 113.79 39.79
C GLU A 317 -161.53 113.86 38.35
N ALA A 318 -161.99 115.01 37.87
CA ALA A 318 -162.96 114.99 36.77
C ALA A 318 -162.45 115.42 35.38
N ALA A 319 -161.17 115.76 35.16
CA ALA A 319 -160.77 116.21 33.83
C ALA A 319 -159.33 115.82 33.48
N ALA A 320 -159.06 114.56 33.12
CA ALA A 320 -159.43 113.99 31.81
C ALA A 320 -158.82 114.69 30.58
N ILE A 321 -157.82 115.58 30.72
CA ILE A 321 -157.26 116.26 29.56
C ILE A 321 -155.74 116.44 29.74
N GLU A 322 -154.97 115.43 29.33
CA GLU A 322 -153.59 115.53 28.75
C GLU A 322 -152.89 114.16 28.64
N LEU A 323 -153.60 113.07 28.96
CA LEU A 323 -153.38 111.73 28.40
C LEU A 323 -153.49 111.78 26.86
N LYS A 324 -152.34 111.83 26.15
CA LYS A 324 -152.06 111.02 24.94
C LYS A 324 -150.75 111.33 24.17
N SER A 325 -149.72 111.96 24.73
CA SER A 325 -148.51 112.32 23.94
C SER A 325 -147.26 111.43 24.03
N GLU A 326 -147.07 110.48 24.96
CA GLU A 326 -145.71 109.90 25.16
C GLU A 326 -145.67 108.36 25.31
N VAL A 327 -146.10 107.62 24.27
CA VAL A 327 -146.12 106.13 24.21
C VAL A 327 -145.48 105.55 22.93
N ALA A 328 -144.36 106.06 22.39
CA ALA A 328 -143.82 105.43 21.17
C ALA A 328 -142.32 105.56 20.89
N GLU A 329 -141.47 105.45 21.90
CA GLU A 329 -140.02 105.19 21.69
C GLU A 329 -139.57 103.86 22.35
N GLU A 330 -140.53 103.06 22.84
CA GLU A 330 -140.32 101.62 22.97
C GLU A 330 -140.21 101.00 21.57
N ALA A 331 -139.07 100.37 21.30
CA ALA A 331 -139.02 98.94 20.99
C ALA A 331 -138.08 98.55 19.82
N HIS A 332 -136.95 97.95 20.20
CA HIS A 332 -136.80 96.48 20.05
C HIS A 332 -136.37 95.85 18.70
N THR A 333 -135.37 96.39 17.99
CA THR A 333 -134.59 95.57 17.02
C THR A 333 -133.17 96.13 16.91
N ALA A 334 -132.04 95.43 17.05
CA ALA A 334 -131.72 94.00 17.06
C ALA A 334 -130.24 93.88 17.47
N GLN A 335 -129.77 92.99 18.34
CA GLN A 335 -129.91 91.52 18.34
C GLN A 335 -129.42 90.81 17.06
N LYS A 336 -128.56 91.39 16.20
CA LYS A 336 -128.15 90.67 14.97
C LYS A 336 -126.72 90.79 14.44
N GLN A 337 -125.73 91.26 15.20
CA GLN A 337 -124.33 91.22 14.72
C GLN A 337 -123.35 90.54 15.68
N ALA A 338 -123.77 89.38 16.17
CA ALA A 338 -122.94 88.39 16.88
C ALA A 338 -122.20 87.41 15.94
N GLU A 339 -122.06 87.66 14.63
CA GLU A 339 -121.59 86.62 13.68
C GLU A 339 -120.24 86.85 12.97
N ALA A 340 -119.56 87.99 13.14
CA ALA A 340 -118.29 88.24 12.43
C ALA A 340 -117.04 87.63 13.10
N LEU A 341 -117.08 87.27 14.40
CA LEU A 341 -115.94 86.69 15.14
C LEU A 341 -115.73 85.18 14.93
N ARG A 342 -116.53 84.52 14.09
CA ARG A 342 -116.40 83.08 13.81
C ARG A 342 -115.26 82.68 12.86
N LYS A 343 -114.64 83.62 12.13
CA LYS A 343 -113.65 83.29 11.07
C LYS A 343 -112.18 83.19 11.51
N TYR A 344 -111.90 83.29 12.81
CA TYR A 344 -110.53 83.25 13.36
C TYR A 344 -109.98 81.83 13.60
N VAL A 345 -110.77 80.76 13.43
CA VAL A 345 -110.34 79.40 13.87
C VAL A 345 -109.80 78.48 12.77
N GLU A 346 -110.05 78.66 11.47
CA GLU A 346 -109.92 77.51 10.54
C GLU A 346 -108.73 77.44 9.55
N ARG A 347 -107.72 78.34 9.57
CA ARG A 347 -106.64 78.30 8.55
C ARG A 347 -105.20 78.41 9.04
N ALA A 348 -104.91 77.98 10.26
CA ALA A 348 -103.54 77.66 10.71
C ALA A 348 -103.16 76.18 10.43
N LEU A 349 -103.92 75.47 9.60
CA LEU A 349 -103.59 74.13 9.09
C LEU A 349 -103.18 74.22 7.61
N HIS A 350 -102.15 73.46 7.23
CA HIS A 350 -101.51 73.26 5.89
C HIS A 350 -100.47 74.34 5.55
N GLY A 351 -99.20 74.07 5.24
CA GLY A 351 -98.41 72.90 4.84
C GLY A 351 -96.98 73.44 4.62
N THR A 352 -95.90 72.73 4.34
CA THR A 352 -95.63 71.38 3.82
C THR A 352 -94.09 71.30 3.68
N SER A 353 -93.54 70.08 3.71
CA SER A 353 -92.42 69.52 2.87
C SER A 353 -91.25 70.43 2.44
N GLU A 354 -89.99 70.03 2.43
CA GLU A 354 -89.39 68.71 2.21
C GLU A 354 -87.85 68.82 2.31
N ALA A 355 -87.20 67.66 2.54
CA ALA A 355 -85.89 67.22 2.01
C ALA A 355 -84.55 67.78 2.58
N ASP A 356 -83.91 66.90 3.35
CA ASP A 356 -82.60 66.26 3.14
C ASP A 356 -81.25 67.02 3.03
N ASP A 357 -80.30 66.42 3.75
CA ASP A 357 -78.85 66.30 3.53
C ASP A 357 -77.95 67.54 3.54
N ALA A 358 -77.12 67.65 4.59
CA ALA A 358 -75.72 67.22 4.52
C ALA A 358 -74.86 67.84 5.64
N SER A 359 -74.14 66.95 6.33
CA SER A 359 -72.74 67.10 6.72
C SER A 359 -72.33 68.23 7.68
N LEU A 360 -72.19 67.84 8.94
CA LEU A 360 -71.33 68.46 9.93
C LEU A 360 -69.85 68.30 9.54
N GLU A 361 -69.17 69.39 9.24
CA GLU A 361 -67.71 69.50 9.41
C GLU A 361 -67.39 70.66 10.34
N ALA A 362 -66.83 70.34 11.49
CA ALA A 362 -66.08 71.26 12.32
C ALA A 362 -65.00 70.50 13.10
N GLN A 363 -63.84 71.16 13.23
CA GLN A 363 -62.70 70.90 14.12
C GLN A 363 -61.62 69.91 13.64
N VAL A 364 -60.42 70.36 13.27
CA VAL A 364 -59.31 70.99 14.05
C VAL A 364 -58.20 69.97 14.37
N ASP A 365 -57.06 70.24 13.73
CA ASP A 365 -55.65 69.98 14.03
C ASP A 365 -55.20 69.26 15.32
N SER A 366 -54.16 68.44 15.05
CA SER A 366 -52.90 68.25 15.82
C SER A 366 -52.80 67.27 17.00
N GLY A 367 -52.06 66.18 16.75
CA GLY A 367 -50.96 65.58 17.53
C GLY A 367 -51.12 65.25 19.02
N GLN A 368 -50.98 63.95 19.39
CA GLN A 368 -50.11 63.53 20.50
C GLN A 368 -49.78 62.01 20.52
N SER A 369 -48.63 61.73 21.12
CA SER A 369 -47.90 60.49 21.41
C SER A 369 -48.64 59.34 22.10
N CYS A 370 -48.25 58.10 21.76
CA CYS A 370 -48.21 56.97 22.70
C CYS A 370 -46.93 56.14 22.50
N SER A 371 -46.15 56.01 23.57
CA SER A 371 -45.01 55.10 23.73
C SER A 371 -45.45 53.63 23.76
N VAL A 372 -44.75 52.74 23.04
CA VAL A 372 -45.04 51.29 23.07
C VAL A 372 -43.78 50.45 23.40
N PRO A 373 -43.86 49.46 24.32
CA PRO A 373 -42.77 48.56 24.76
C PRO A 373 -42.15 47.62 23.70
N GLU A 374 -42.50 47.75 22.43
CA GLU A 374 -42.22 46.75 21.39
C GLU A 374 -40.76 46.78 20.88
N LEU A 375 -40.05 47.91 21.01
CA LEU A 375 -38.66 48.02 20.53
C LEU A 375 -37.64 47.24 21.39
N GLN A 376 -37.91 47.06 22.69
CA GLN A 376 -37.04 46.27 23.58
C GLN A 376 -37.19 44.75 23.33
N VAL A 377 -38.38 44.30 22.93
CA VAL A 377 -38.63 42.89 22.57
C VAL A 377 -37.97 42.56 21.24
N VAL A 378 -38.02 43.46 20.26
CA VAL A 378 -37.35 43.28 18.96
C VAL A 378 -35.82 43.31 19.11
N GLN A 379 -35.27 44.18 19.96
CA GLN A 379 -33.83 44.22 20.21
C GLN A 379 -33.32 42.98 20.98
N ALA A 380 -34.10 42.44 21.90
CA ALA A 380 -33.81 41.17 22.59
C ALA A 380 -33.93 39.96 21.66
N ALA A 381 -34.93 39.94 20.77
CA ALA A 381 -35.10 38.89 19.76
C ALA A 381 -33.96 38.89 18.73
N ILE A 382 -33.51 40.07 18.27
CA ILE A 382 -32.37 40.19 17.33
C ILE A 382 -31.05 39.74 17.98
N SER A 383 -30.86 39.99 19.28
CA SER A 383 -29.65 39.54 19.99
C SER A 383 -29.68 38.02 20.29
N ALA A 384 -30.86 37.44 20.56
CA ALA A 384 -31.02 35.99 20.65
C ALA A 384 -30.75 35.29 19.31
N LEU A 385 -31.30 35.82 18.20
CA LEU A 385 -31.13 35.27 16.86
C LEU A 385 -29.67 35.37 16.38
N ARG A 386 -28.95 36.43 16.75
CA ARG A 386 -27.50 36.57 16.49
C ARG A 386 -26.70 35.51 17.23
N ASN A 387 -27.04 35.21 18.48
CA ASN A 387 -26.35 34.19 19.28
C ASN A 387 -26.63 32.77 18.77
N GLU A 388 -27.87 32.46 18.38
CA GLU A 388 -28.21 31.19 17.73
C GLU A 388 -27.51 31.02 16.38
N THR A 389 -27.45 32.07 15.56
CA THR A 389 -26.73 32.03 14.28
C THR A 389 -25.22 31.80 14.48
N MET A 390 -24.63 32.44 15.50
CA MET A 390 -23.22 32.22 15.87
C MET A 390 -22.97 30.78 16.33
N ASN A 391 -23.88 30.21 17.15
CA ASN A 391 -23.79 28.82 17.59
C ASN A 391 -23.92 27.83 16.44
N ILE A 392 -24.83 28.07 15.49
CA ILE A 392 -24.98 27.23 14.28
C ILE A 392 -23.71 27.28 13.44
N VAL A 393 -23.08 28.44 13.26
CA VAL A 393 -21.82 28.57 12.53
C VAL A 393 -20.69 27.80 13.22
N HIS A 394 -20.61 27.85 14.55
CA HIS A 394 -19.61 27.09 15.31
C HIS A 394 -19.86 25.57 15.26
N GLU A 395 -21.11 25.11 15.33
CA GLU A 395 -21.50 23.72 15.10
C GLU A 395 -21.13 23.25 13.68
N PHE A 396 -21.40 24.07 12.66
CA PHE A 396 -21.08 23.76 11.27
C PHE A 396 -19.57 23.68 11.03
N GLN A 397 -18.79 24.56 11.65
CA GLN A 397 -17.33 24.51 11.62
C GLN A 397 -16.79 23.26 12.31
N ARG A 398 -17.34 22.87 13.47
CA ARG A 398 -16.98 21.63 14.17
C ARG A 398 -17.31 20.39 13.33
N ALA A 399 -18.51 20.31 12.75
CA ALA A 399 -18.91 19.23 11.87
C ALA A 399 -18.00 19.14 10.63
N ARG A 400 -17.65 20.28 10.01
CA ARG A 400 -16.73 20.32 8.86
C ARG A 400 -15.32 19.84 9.21
N HIS A 401 -14.80 20.17 10.40
CA HIS A 401 -13.52 19.66 10.87
C HIS A 401 -13.57 18.15 11.15
N LEU A 402 -14.66 17.66 11.73
CA LEU A 402 -14.86 16.23 11.98
C LEU A 402 -14.92 15.43 10.67
N VAL A 403 -15.66 15.93 9.66
CA VAL A 403 -15.76 15.32 8.33
C VAL A 403 -14.41 15.30 7.62
N ARG A 404 -13.60 16.36 7.73
CA ARG A 404 -12.23 16.35 7.17
C ARG A 404 -11.33 15.32 7.87
N GLN A 405 -11.42 15.22 9.19
CA GLN A 405 -10.63 14.25 9.96
C GLN A 405 -11.06 12.80 9.69
N GLN A 406 -12.36 12.56 9.48
CA GLN A 406 -12.84 11.25 9.04
C GLN A 406 -12.47 10.96 7.58
N GLY A 407 -12.49 11.98 6.72
CA GLY A 407 -12.00 11.89 5.34
C GLY A 407 -10.54 11.47 5.27
N SER A 408 -9.65 12.11 6.05
CA SER A 408 -8.22 11.72 6.08
C SER A 408 -8.00 10.30 6.62
N LYS A 409 -8.78 9.88 7.61
CA LYS A 409 -8.74 8.50 8.14
C LYS A 409 -9.26 7.49 7.11
N LEU A 410 -10.28 7.85 6.34
CA LEU A 410 -10.82 7.02 5.26
C LEU A 410 -9.80 6.88 4.13
N THR A 411 -9.11 7.96 3.74
CA THR A 411 -8.05 7.90 2.72
C THR A 411 -6.91 6.96 3.13
N LEU A 412 -6.42 7.08 4.37
CA LEU A 412 -5.40 6.16 4.92
C LEU A 412 -5.90 4.71 4.98
N ALA A 413 -7.15 4.48 5.37
CA ALA A 413 -7.74 3.15 5.38
C ALA A 413 -7.87 2.56 3.96
N VAL A 414 -8.21 3.39 2.98
CA VAL A 414 -8.27 2.99 1.56
C VAL A 414 -6.87 2.66 1.04
N GLU A 415 -5.86 3.48 1.33
CA GLU A 415 -4.46 3.22 0.97
C GLU A 415 -3.98 1.87 1.55
N HIS A 416 -4.19 1.63 2.84
CA HIS A 416 -3.85 0.34 3.46
C HIS A 416 -4.64 -0.85 2.88
N VAL A 417 -5.90 -0.67 2.51
CA VAL A 417 -6.67 -1.73 1.82
C VAL A 417 -6.09 -2.00 0.44
N THR A 418 -5.71 -0.97 -0.32
CA THR A 418 -5.08 -1.15 -1.64
C THR A 418 -3.70 -1.82 -1.55
N GLU A 419 -2.90 -1.49 -0.53
CA GLU A 419 -1.63 -2.17 -0.24
C GLU A 419 -1.86 -3.65 0.09
N LEU A 420 -2.83 -3.96 0.95
CA LEU A 420 -3.18 -5.34 1.29
C LEU A 420 -3.75 -6.12 0.10
N GLU A 421 -4.49 -5.46 -0.79
CA GLU A 421 -4.97 -6.06 -2.04
C GLU A 421 -3.81 -6.34 -3.01
N HIS A 422 -2.85 -5.43 -3.10
CA HIS A 422 -1.64 -5.64 -3.88
C HIS A 422 -0.81 -6.80 -3.35
N LEU A 423 -0.54 -6.84 -2.03
CA LEU A 423 0.17 -7.95 -1.39
C LEU A 423 -0.57 -9.29 -1.55
N ARG A 424 -1.90 -9.30 -1.47
CA ARG A 424 -2.70 -10.51 -1.77
C ARG A 424 -2.59 -10.96 -3.22
N ALA A 425 -2.51 -10.02 -4.17
CA ALA A 425 -2.33 -10.33 -5.58
C ALA A 425 -0.92 -10.90 -5.83
N GLU A 426 0.11 -10.33 -5.20
CA GLU A 426 1.48 -10.86 -5.24
C GLU A 426 1.58 -12.26 -4.62
N ASP A 427 0.97 -12.48 -3.45
CA ASP A 427 0.93 -13.80 -2.81
C ASP A 427 0.17 -14.81 -3.67
N ALA A 428 -0.92 -14.40 -4.31
CA ALA A 428 -1.65 -15.26 -5.25
C ALA A 428 -0.81 -15.63 -6.48
N ALA A 429 -0.03 -14.67 -7.00
CA ALA A 429 0.90 -14.90 -8.11
C ALA A 429 2.04 -15.86 -7.70
N LYS A 430 2.70 -15.62 -6.56
CA LYS A 430 3.73 -16.51 -6.00
C LYS A 430 3.18 -17.92 -5.75
N MET A 431 1.97 -18.04 -5.21
CA MET A 431 1.33 -19.35 -5.01
C MET A 431 0.97 -20.04 -6.32
N LYS A 432 0.69 -19.30 -7.40
CA LYS A 432 0.48 -19.90 -8.73
C LYS A 432 1.80 -20.40 -9.30
N GLU A 433 2.86 -19.59 -9.21
CA GLU A 433 4.21 -19.96 -9.64
C GLU A 433 4.72 -21.22 -8.89
N LEU A 434 4.58 -21.28 -7.57
CA LEU A 434 4.97 -22.46 -6.78
C LEU A 434 4.19 -23.73 -7.18
N ARG A 435 2.91 -23.60 -7.58
CA ARG A 435 2.14 -24.74 -8.10
C ARG A 435 2.63 -25.19 -9.47
N GLU A 436 3.01 -24.26 -10.33
CA GLU A 436 3.58 -24.55 -11.64
C GLU A 436 4.96 -25.22 -11.50
N GLN A 437 5.83 -24.69 -10.63
CA GLN A 437 7.12 -25.30 -10.30
C GLN A 437 6.95 -26.72 -9.73
N ARG A 438 5.99 -26.93 -8.83
CA ARG A 438 5.68 -28.27 -8.31
C ARG A 438 5.22 -29.23 -9.40
N LYS A 439 4.35 -28.78 -10.31
CA LYS A 439 3.87 -29.59 -11.44
C LYS A 439 5.02 -29.96 -12.38
N LEU A 440 5.92 -29.02 -12.69
CA LEU A 440 7.11 -29.28 -13.49
C LEU A 440 8.05 -30.28 -12.80
N ALA A 441 8.26 -30.16 -11.48
CA ALA A 441 9.07 -31.10 -10.71
C ALA A 441 8.44 -32.49 -10.59
N GLU A 442 7.11 -32.60 -10.57
CA GLU A 442 6.38 -33.88 -10.65
C GLU A 442 6.53 -34.52 -12.05
N GLN A 443 6.40 -33.73 -13.12
CA GLN A 443 6.61 -34.19 -14.49
C GLN A 443 8.06 -34.66 -14.73
N ALA A 444 9.05 -33.90 -14.25
CA ALA A 444 10.46 -34.29 -14.35
C ALA A 444 10.73 -35.61 -13.59
N ARG A 445 10.16 -35.80 -12.40
CA ARG A 445 10.27 -37.06 -11.66
C ARG A 445 9.60 -38.23 -12.39
N GLU A 446 8.46 -38.00 -13.03
CA GLU A 446 7.78 -39.03 -13.83
C GLU A 446 8.62 -39.44 -15.05
N ILE A 447 9.21 -38.47 -15.77
CA ILE A 447 10.11 -38.71 -16.90
C ILE A 447 11.33 -39.52 -16.45
N VAL A 448 12.03 -39.07 -15.41
CA VAL A 448 13.21 -39.79 -14.88
C VAL A 448 12.86 -41.20 -14.40
N SER A 449 11.68 -41.38 -13.80
CA SER A 449 11.21 -42.71 -13.41
C SER A 449 10.93 -43.62 -14.62
N LYS A 450 10.36 -43.08 -15.70
CA LYS A 450 10.12 -43.83 -16.94
C LYS A 450 11.43 -44.19 -17.62
N GLU A 451 12.34 -43.23 -17.78
CA GLU A 451 13.69 -43.46 -18.34
C GLU A 451 14.45 -44.51 -17.53
N LYS A 452 14.40 -44.44 -16.19
CA LYS A 452 15.04 -45.46 -15.33
C LYS A 452 14.43 -46.84 -15.53
N MET A 453 13.11 -46.96 -15.68
CA MET A 453 12.46 -48.24 -15.98
C MET A 453 12.82 -48.77 -17.37
N GLU A 454 12.91 -47.89 -18.38
CA GLU A 454 13.30 -48.25 -19.74
C GLU A 454 14.76 -48.72 -19.80
N VAL A 455 15.68 -48.02 -19.13
CA VAL A 455 17.09 -48.43 -19.01
C VAL A 455 17.22 -49.76 -18.27
N LEU A 456 16.44 -49.98 -17.20
CA LEU A 456 16.44 -51.27 -16.50
C LEU A 456 15.92 -52.41 -17.39
N LYS A 457 14.83 -52.20 -18.13
CA LYS A 457 14.31 -53.18 -19.09
C LYS A 457 15.31 -53.46 -20.21
N TRP A 458 15.94 -52.42 -20.75
CA TRP A 458 16.98 -52.57 -21.77
C TRP A 458 18.18 -53.35 -21.24
N SER A 459 18.62 -53.04 -20.01
CA SER A 459 19.71 -53.76 -19.33
C SER A 459 19.35 -55.23 -19.09
N GLU A 460 18.13 -55.51 -18.64
CA GLU A 460 17.62 -56.87 -18.43
C GLU A 460 17.61 -57.66 -19.74
N GLN A 461 17.01 -57.10 -20.79
CA GLN A 461 16.99 -57.70 -22.13
C GLN A 461 18.39 -57.93 -22.70
N ASN A 462 19.32 -57.00 -22.46
CA ASN A 462 20.70 -57.14 -22.93
C ASN A 462 21.47 -58.21 -22.15
N CYS A 463 21.24 -58.33 -20.83
CA CYS A 463 21.78 -59.42 -20.02
C CYS A 463 21.23 -60.78 -20.49
N GLU A 464 19.92 -60.92 -20.67
CA GLU A 464 19.29 -62.14 -21.19
C GLU A 464 19.86 -62.54 -22.56
N LYS A 465 20.09 -61.55 -23.44
CA LYS A 465 20.72 -61.77 -24.75
C LYS A 465 22.18 -62.20 -24.62
N ILE A 466 22.95 -61.61 -23.71
CA ILE A 466 24.35 -62.03 -23.48
C ILE A 466 24.39 -63.46 -22.93
N GLU A 467 23.52 -63.80 -21.99
CA GLU A 467 23.43 -65.14 -21.42
C GLU A 467 23.04 -66.20 -22.48
N SER A 468 22.11 -65.87 -23.39
CA SER A 468 21.76 -66.78 -24.49
C SER A 468 22.91 -66.95 -25.48
N LEU A 469 23.62 -65.88 -25.83
CA LEU A 469 24.82 -65.92 -26.68
C LEU A 469 25.94 -66.75 -26.05
N GLU A 470 26.18 -66.63 -24.74
CA GLU A 470 27.17 -67.43 -24.02
C GLU A 470 26.78 -68.92 -23.98
N ALA A 471 25.50 -69.23 -23.79
CA ALA A 471 24.99 -70.60 -23.86
C ALA A 471 25.18 -71.22 -25.26
N GLU A 472 24.90 -70.45 -26.31
CA GLU A 472 25.07 -70.87 -27.71
C GLU A 472 26.56 -71.01 -28.10
N LEU A 473 27.44 -70.12 -27.63
CA LEU A 473 28.89 -70.24 -27.79
C LEU A 473 29.42 -71.51 -27.12
N LYS A 474 28.93 -71.83 -25.91
CA LYS A 474 29.28 -73.05 -25.20
C LYS A 474 28.82 -74.30 -25.95
N ASN A 475 27.62 -74.27 -26.54
CA ASN A 475 27.12 -75.33 -27.41
C ASN A 475 27.98 -75.50 -28.67
N CYS A 476 28.40 -74.40 -29.31
CA CYS A 476 29.33 -74.43 -30.44
C CYS A 476 30.66 -75.07 -30.06
N GLY A 477 31.25 -74.67 -28.92
CA GLY A 477 32.48 -75.27 -28.41
C GLY A 477 32.35 -76.78 -28.18
N GLN A 478 31.20 -77.22 -27.64
CA GLN A 478 30.92 -78.66 -27.45
C GLN A 478 30.75 -79.41 -28.77
N LEU A 479 30.10 -78.82 -29.78
CA LEU A 479 29.95 -79.41 -31.12
C LEU A 479 31.31 -79.55 -31.81
N VAL A 480 32.16 -78.52 -31.77
CA VAL A 480 33.53 -78.58 -32.33
C VAL A 480 34.38 -79.64 -31.62
N LEU A 481 34.28 -79.76 -30.30
CA LEU A 481 34.96 -80.81 -29.54
C LEU A 481 34.45 -82.21 -29.92
N ARG A 482 33.15 -82.39 -30.17
CA ARG A 482 32.58 -83.65 -30.65
C ARG A 482 33.04 -84.01 -32.06
N VAL A 483 33.00 -83.07 -33.00
CA VAL A 483 33.55 -83.24 -34.35
C VAL A 483 35.03 -83.61 -34.31
N ARG A 484 35.82 -82.97 -33.45
CA ARG A 484 37.25 -83.29 -33.29
C ARG A 484 37.47 -84.71 -32.76
N LYS A 485 36.63 -85.17 -31.82
CA LYS A 485 36.69 -86.54 -31.29
C LYS A 485 36.30 -87.55 -32.35
N GLU A 486 35.15 -87.37 -33.01
CA GLU A 486 34.68 -88.26 -34.09
C GLU A 486 35.68 -88.32 -35.26
N LEU A 487 36.33 -87.19 -35.61
CA LEU A 487 37.40 -87.15 -36.61
C LEU A 487 38.64 -87.93 -36.15
N HIS A 488 39.01 -87.82 -34.87
CA HIS A 488 40.14 -88.56 -34.31
C HIS A 488 39.87 -90.06 -34.28
N ASP A 489 38.67 -90.47 -33.84
CA ASP A 489 38.21 -91.86 -33.82
C ASP A 489 38.11 -92.45 -35.25
N ALA A 490 37.71 -91.64 -36.25
CA ALA A 490 37.70 -92.01 -37.66
C ALA A 490 39.12 -92.15 -38.26
N LEU A 491 40.11 -91.41 -37.75
CA LEU A 491 41.51 -91.49 -38.20
C LEU A 491 42.29 -92.63 -37.52
N GLU A 492 42.06 -92.88 -36.22
CA GLU A 492 42.67 -94.02 -35.51
C GLU A 492 42.18 -95.36 -36.07
N THR A 493 40.93 -95.43 -36.55
CA THR A 493 40.41 -96.60 -37.25
C THR A 493 41.07 -96.83 -38.62
N GLU A 494 41.60 -95.79 -39.28
CA GLU A 494 42.43 -95.90 -40.50
C GLU A 494 43.88 -96.33 -40.23
N GLU A 495 44.52 -95.87 -39.14
CA GLU A 495 45.91 -96.28 -38.79
C GLU A 495 46.02 -97.76 -38.38
N SER A 496 44.91 -98.39 -37.95
CA SER A 496 44.88 -99.82 -37.61
C SER A 496 44.90 -100.79 -38.81
N ARG A 497 45.04 -100.27 -40.04
CA ARG A 497 44.83 -100.99 -41.32
C ARG A 497 46.06 -101.71 -41.89
N ASP A 498 46.98 -102.17 -41.03
CA ASP A 498 48.20 -102.89 -41.45
C ASP A 498 48.23 -104.40 -41.08
N LYS A 499 47.08 -104.99 -40.71
CA LYS A 499 46.92 -106.45 -40.60
C LYS A 499 45.60 -106.95 -41.21
N PRO A 500 45.62 -107.97 -42.10
CA PRO A 500 44.41 -108.52 -42.67
C PRO A 500 43.93 -109.67 -41.79
N GLU A 501 42.88 -109.46 -41.00
CA GLU A 501 42.01 -110.56 -40.57
C GLU A 501 40.59 -110.07 -40.30
N SER A 502 39.65 -110.90 -40.77
CA SER A 502 38.23 -110.65 -40.98
C SER A 502 37.39 -110.45 -39.72
N VAL A 503 36.45 -109.50 -39.77
CA VAL A 503 34.99 -109.62 -39.45
C VAL A 503 34.41 -108.25 -39.04
N SER A 504 33.29 -107.88 -39.69
CA SER A 504 32.44 -106.68 -39.53
C SER A 504 32.92 -105.38 -40.21
N GLY A 505 32.41 -105.15 -41.43
CA GLY A 505 32.58 -103.91 -42.20
C GLY A 505 31.66 -102.76 -41.78
N GLU A 506 31.39 -102.57 -40.49
CA GLU A 506 30.46 -101.55 -39.99
C GLU A 506 31.01 -100.38 -39.13
N PRO A 507 32.30 -100.29 -38.70
CA PRO A 507 32.71 -99.18 -37.83
C PRO A 507 32.91 -97.85 -38.59
N LEU A 508 33.53 -97.87 -39.77
CA LEU A 508 33.85 -96.66 -40.55
C LEU A 508 32.61 -95.90 -41.08
N PRO A 509 31.60 -96.57 -41.69
CA PRO A 509 30.42 -95.87 -42.18
C PRO A 509 29.60 -95.24 -41.05
N ARG A 510 29.64 -95.84 -39.84
CA ARG A 510 28.97 -95.30 -38.66
C ARG A 510 29.69 -94.06 -38.11
N SER A 511 31.02 -94.05 -38.05
CA SER A 511 31.78 -92.86 -37.62
C SER A 511 31.69 -91.72 -38.64
N PHE A 512 31.72 -92.00 -39.94
CA PHE A 512 31.47 -90.98 -40.96
C PHE A 512 30.04 -90.45 -40.92
N SER A 513 29.03 -91.28 -40.66
CA SER A 513 27.64 -90.81 -40.48
C SER A 513 27.44 -90.01 -39.19
N ALA A 514 28.16 -90.34 -38.11
CA ALA A 514 28.16 -89.55 -36.88
C ALA A 514 28.85 -88.19 -37.08
N LEU A 515 29.99 -88.17 -37.77
CA LEU A 515 30.69 -86.95 -38.16
C LEU A 515 29.85 -86.07 -39.09
N GLU A 516 29.15 -86.65 -40.06
CA GLU A 516 28.24 -85.96 -40.97
C GLU A 516 27.08 -85.30 -40.21
N LYS A 517 26.47 -85.99 -39.23
CA LYS A 517 25.43 -85.40 -38.37
C LYS A 517 25.93 -84.22 -37.53
N GLU A 518 27.14 -84.32 -36.97
CA GLU A 518 27.72 -83.24 -36.17
C GLU A 518 28.18 -82.05 -37.05
N ILE A 519 28.61 -82.30 -38.29
CA ILE A 519 28.88 -81.27 -39.31
C ILE A 519 27.58 -80.59 -39.75
N ASP A 520 26.52 -81.34 -40.01
CA ASP A 520 25.20 -80.79 -40.37
C ASP A 520 24.61 -79.91 -39.25
N ALA A 521 24.85 -80.27 -37.98
CA ALA A 521 24.48 -79.46 -36.83
C ALA A 521 25.27 -78.13 -36.78
N LEU A 522 26.57 -78.14 -37.09
CA LEU A 522 27.39 -76.93 -37.20
C LEU A 522 26.97 -76.04 -38.39
N VAL A 523 26.63 -76.65 -39.53
CA VAL A 523 26.13 -75.92 -40.72
C VAL A 523 24.79 -75.26 -40.41
N SER A 524 23.88 -75.98 -39.74
CA SER A 524 22.58 -75.45 -39.32
C SER A 524 22.72 -74.25 -38.37
N MET A 525 23.66 -74.29 -37.41
CA MET A 525 23.95 -73.13 -36.56
C MET A 525 24.57 -71.97 -37.35
N LYS A 526 25.48 -72.24 -38.29
CA LYS A 526 26.07 -71.19 -39.13
C LYS A 526 25.01 -70.46 -39.96
N ASP A 527 24.05 -71.19 -40.51
CA ASP A 527 22.97 -70.61 -41.30
C ASP A 527 21.95 -69.87 -40.42
N HIS A 528 21.70 -70.34 -39.19
CA HIS A 528 20.96 -69.60 -38.17
C HIS A 528 21.63 -68.25 -37.86
N TRP A 529 22.94 -68.22 -37.61
CA TRP A 529 23.70 -66.98 -37.36
C TRP A 529 23.76 -66.02 -38.54
N ARG A 530 23.82 -66.56 -39.76
CA ARG A 530 23.71 -65.73 -40.98
C ARG A 530 22.36 -65.03 -41.04
N THR A 531 21.27 -65.79 -40.81
CA THR A 531 19.90 -65.27 -40.83
C THR A 531 19.71 -64.21 -39.75
N GLU A 532 20.24 -64.45 -38.54
CA GLU A 532 20.10 -63.53 -37.42
C GLU A 532 21.00 -62.29 -37.55
N SER A 533 22.13 -62.40 -38.24
CA SER A 533 22.94 -61.25 -38.65
C SER A 533 22.24 -60.39 -39.70
N GLU A 534 21.57 -61.00 -40.69
CA GLU A 534 20.78 -60.29 -41.69
C GLU A 534 19.58 -59.58 -41.06
N LYS A 535 18.89 -60.23 -40.12
CA LYS A 535 17.80 -59.64 -39.33
C LYS A 535 18.28 -58.48 -38.46
N GLN A 536 19.40 -58.62 -37.74
CA GLN A 536 19.99 -57.51 -36.99
C GLN A 536 20.40 -56.35 -37.89
N SER A 537 20.91 -56.62 -39.10
CA SER A 537 21.23 -55.57 -40.07
C SER A 537 19.97 -54.83 -40.55
N GLN A 538 18.84 -55.52 -40.70
CA GLN A 538 17.55 -54.90 -41.02
C GLN A 538 17.01 -54.07 -39.85
N GLU A 539 17.02 -54.59 -38.63
CA GLU A 539 16.60 -53.87 -37.41
C GLU A 539 17.47 -52.61 -37.18
N VAL A 540 18.78 -52.67 -37.41
CA VAL A 540 19.67 -51.50 -37.35
C VAL A 540 19.30 -50.46 -38.41
N LYS A 541 18.94 -50.87 -39.63
CA LYS A 541 18.47 -49.93 -40.66
C LYS A 541 17.14 -49.30 -40.31
N GLU A 542 16.20 -50.06 -39.77
CA GLU A 542 14.89 -49.54 -39.33
C GLU A 542 15.02 -48.58 -38.16
N THR A 543 15.82 -48.90 -37.15
CA THR A 543 16.12 -47.99 -36.03
C THR A 543 16.85 -46.74 -36.51
N GLN A 544 17.77 -46.85 -37.48
CA GLN A 544 18.44 -45.69 -38.06
C GLN A 544 17.48 -44.77 -38.83
N LEU A 545 16.49 -45.33 -39.53
CA LEU A 545 15.41 -44.55 -40.16
C LEU A 545 14.49 -43.88 -39.12
N GLN A 546 14.19 -44.55 -38.01
CA GLN A 546 13.43 -43.96 -36.91
C GLN A 546 14.20 -42.82 -36.22
N VAL A 547 15.49 -42.98 -35.98
CA VAL A 547 16.35 -41.92 -35.44
C VAL A 547 16.36 -40.72 -36.39
N GLN A 548 16.53 -40.92 -37.69
CA GLN A 548 16.46 -39.82 -38.68
C GLN A 548 15.08 -39.14 -38.69
N SER A 549 13.99 -39.89 -38.52
CA SER A 549 12.65 -39.31 -38.40
C SER A 549 12.52 -38.44 -37.15
N LEU A 550 13.03 -38.90 -36.00
CA LEU A 550 13.02 -38.16 -34.74
C LEU A 550 13.93 -36.92 -34.81
N GLU A 551 15.10 -37.01 -35.46
CA GLU A 551 15.99 -35.87 -35.70
C GLU A 551 15.30 -34.79 -36.55
N ASN A 552 14.57 -35.18 -37.59
CA ASN A 552 13.77 -34.26 -38.40
C ASN A 552 12.62 -33.61 -37.61
N GLU A 553 11.96 -34.38 -36.74
CA GLU A 553 10.90 -33.85 -35.86
C GLU A 553 11.46 -32.89 -34.81
N ILE A 554 12.61 -33.21 -34.19
CA ILE A 554 13.32 -32.32 -33.27
C ILE A 554 13.70 -31.02 -34.00
N ALA A 555 14.28 -31.10 -35.20
CA ALA A 555 14.62 -29.92 -35.99
C ALA A 555 13.38 -29.06 -36.34
N ALA A 556 12.26 -29.68 -36.68
CA ALA A 556 10.99 -28.98 -36.91
C ALA A 556 10.47 -28.30 -35.63
N LYS A 557 10.52 -28.99 -34.48
CA LYS A 557 10.12 -28.45 -33.17
C LYS A 557 11.02 -27.32 -32.71
N THR A 558 12.33 -27.40 -32.94
CA THR A 558 13.26 -26.30 -32.69
C THR A 558 12.92 -25.08 -33.56
N GLY A 559 12.54 -25.30 -34.82
CA GLY A 559 12.05 -24.24 -35.71
C GLY A 559 10.75 -23.58 -35.24
N GLU A 560 9.79 -24.38 -34.76
CA GLU A 560 8.55 -23.88 -34.14
C GLU A 560 8.84 -23.07 -32.87
N PHE A 561 9.70 -23.59 -31.98
CA PHE A 561 10.09 -22.92 -30.75
C PHE A 561 10.76 -21.57 -31.02
N LYS A 562 11.66 -21.52 -32.01
CA LYS A 562 12.31 -20.28 -32.44
C LYS A 562 11.27 -19.23 -32.90
N LYS A 563 10.28 -19.63 -33.70
CA LYS A 563 9.19 -18.73 -34.12
C LYS A 563 8.35 -18.25 -32.94
N THR A 564 8.06 -19.11 -31.97
CA THR A 564 7.32 -18.69 -30.77
C THR A 564 8.12 -17.73 -29.91
N LEU A 565 9.44 -17.93 -29.79
CA LEU A 565 10.33 -17.03 -29.06
C LEU A 565 10.37 -15.65 -29.73
N GLU A 566 10.54 -15.60 -31.05
CA GLU A 566 10.52 -14.35 -31.83
C GLU A 566 9.17 -13.60 -31.68
N GLU A 567 8.05 -14.32 -31.63
CA GLU A 567 6.73 -13.71 -31.39
C GLU A 567 6.56 -13.21 -29.95
N VAL A 568 7.07 -13.95 -28.96
CA VAL A 568 7.08 -13.53 -27.56
C VAL A 568 7.94 -12.27 -27.38
N ASP A 569 9.13 -12.22 -27.96
CA ASP A 569 10.01 -11.05 -27.95
C ASP A 569 9.34 -9.83 -28.61
N ARG A 570 8.62 -10.06 -29.71
CA ARG A 570 7.82 -9.02 -30.38
C ARG A 570 6.71 -8.49 -29.49
N VAL A 571 5.99 -9.37 -28.79
CA VAL A 571 4.92 -8.98 -27.85
C VAL A 571 5.50 -8.25 -26.63
N HIS A 572 6.60 -8.72 -26.06
CA HIS A 572 7.28 -8.03 -24.96
C HIS A 572 7.78 -6.65 -25.37
N SER A 573 8.37 -6.52 -26.55
CA SER A 573 8.83 -5.24 -27.09
C SER A 573 7.66 -4.26 -27.27
N LYS A 574 6.52 -4.75 -27.77
CA LYS A 574 5.31 -3.95 -27.92
C LYS A 574 4.73 -3.54 -26.56
N ASN A 575 4.63 -4.47 -25.62
CA ASN A 575 4.12 -4.20 -24.28
C ASN A 575 5.02 -3.22 -23.51
N ALA A 576 6.34 -3.35 -23.63
CA ALA A 576 7.30 -2.40 -23.06
C ALA A 576 7.15 -0.99 -23.69
N GLN A 577 6.89 -0.91 -24.99
CA GLN A 577 6.64 0.36 -25.67
C GLN A 577 5.30 0.99 -25.24
N GLU A 578 4.24 0.19 -25.08
CA GLU A 578 2.94 0.63 -24.58
C GLU A 578 3.04 1.11 -23.11
N GLN A 579 3.77 0.38 -22.26
CA GLN A 579 4.06 0.81 -20.88
C GLN A 579 4.87 2.11 -20.84
N LYS A 580 5.88 2.25 -21.70
CA LYS A 580 6.66 3.49 -21.81
C LYS A 580 5.77 4.68 -22.19
N LEU A 581 4.89 4.51 -23.19
CA LEU A 581 3.93 5.55 -23.58
C LEU A 581 2.95 5.88 -22.44
N HIS A 582 2.50 4.87 -21.68
CA HIS A 582 1.65 5.08 -20.51
C HIS A 582 2.37 5.88 -19.42
N PHE A 583 3.64 5.58 -19.12
CA PHE A 583 4.42 6.36 -18.16
C PHE A 583 4.67 7.79 -18.64
N GLU A 584 4.98 7.98 -19.93
CA GLU A 584 5.12 9.32 -20.51
C GLU A 584 3.82 10.12 -20.40
N GLN A 585 2.66 9.49 -20.62
CA GLN A 585 1.35 10.09 -20.41
C GLN A 585 1.12 10.47 -18.94
N CYS A 586 1.38 9.56 -17.99
CA CYS A 586 1.24 9.84 -16.57
C CYS A 586 2.16 10.98 -16.10
N ILE A 587 3.40 11.04 -16.61
CA ILE A 587 4.33 12.13 -16.30
C ILE A 587 3.77 13.45 -16.84
N ALA A 588 3.24 13.47 -18.08
CA ALA A 588 2.63 14.66 -18.65
C ALA A 588 1.40 15.12 -17.85
N ASP A 589 0.57 14.19 -17.38
CA ASP A 589 -0.59 14.49 -16.55
C ASP A 589 -0.16 15.06 -15.19
N VAL A 590 0.82 14.45 -14.52
CA VAL A 590 1.40 14.93 -13.24
C VAL A 590 2.06 16.30 -13.42
N ASP A 591 2.78 16.54 -14.52
CA ASP A 591 3.37 17.85 -14.81
C ASP A 591 2.28 18.91 -15.06
N SER A 592 1.16 18.53 -15.69
CA SER A 592 0.01 19.42 -15.86
C SER A 592 -0.65 19.75 -14.52
N GLU A 593 -0.83 18.77 -13.63
CA GLU A 593 -1.36 18.98 -12.28
C GLU A 593 -0.42 19.83 -11.44
N ARG A 594 0.89 19.57 -11.53
CA ARG A 594 1.93 20.38 -10.90
C ARG A 594 1.85 21.83 -11.38
N MET A 595 1.74 22.08 -12.68
CA MET A 595 1.60 23.44 -13.22
C MET A 595 0.35 24.14 -12.66
N VAL A 596 -0.77 23.43 -12.55
CA VAL A 596 -2.03 23.95 -11.96
C VAL A 596 -1.88 24.21 -10.47
N LEU A 597 -1.16 23.37 -9.73
CA LEU A 597 -0.88 23.59 -8.31
C LEU A 597 0.10 24.76 -8.12
N GLU A 598 1.07 24.92 -9.01
CA GLU A 598 2.04 26.02 -8.97
C GLU A 598 1.38 27.36 -9.28
N THR A 599 0.38 27.40 -10.18
CA THR A 599 -0.44 28.61 -10.40
C THR A 599 -1.33 28.91 -9.19
N LYS A 600 -2.02 27.91 -8.63
CA LYS A 600 -2.81 28.08 -7.39
C LYS A 600 -1.96 28.56 -6.22
N LEU A 601 -0.74 28.03 -6.06
CA LEU A 601 0.17 28.47 -5.01
C LEU A 601 0.58 29.93 -5.20
N ARG A 602 0.85 30.37 -6.44
CA ARG A 602 1.12 31.79 -6.73
C ARG A 602 -0.09 32.68 -6.43
N GLU A 603 -1.29 32.26 -6.78
CA GLU A 603 -2.53 32.99 -6.48
C GLU A 603 -2.79 33.11 -4.98
N GLU A 604 -2.64 32.00 -4.23
CA GLU A 604 -2.79 32.03 -2.77
C GLU A 604 -1.68 32.83 -2.08
N SER A 605 -0.44 32.79 -2.60
CA SER A 605 0.64 33.65 -2.10
C SER A 605 0.34 35.13 -2.31
N ALA A 606 -0.26 35.49 -3.45
CA ALA A 606 -0.68 36.87 -3.73
C ALA A 606 -1.82 37.31 -2.81
N LYS A 607 -2.79 36.43 -2.53
CA LYS A 607 -3.86 36.71 -1.55
C LYS A 607 -3.32 36.86 -0.14
N LEU A 608 -2.36 36.02 0.26
CA LEU A 608 -1.71 36.11 1.57
C LEU A 608 -0.98 37.44 1.74
N ALA A 609 -0.22 37.87 0.73
CA ALA A 609 0.44 39.18 0.75
C ALA A 609 -0.58 40.33 0.87
N GLN A 610 -1.74 40.22 0.22
CA GLN A 610 -2.81 41.21 0.33
C GLN A 610 -3.48 41.22 1.71
N GLU A 611 -3.69 40.05 2.32
CA GLU A 611 -4.20 39.95 3.68
C GLU A 611 -3.19 40.42 4.73
N GLU A 612 -1.88 40.19 4.52
CA GLU A 612 -0.83 40.76 5.35
C GLU A 612 -0.81 42.29 5.28
N GLU A 613 -0.98 42.87 4.08
CA GLU A 613 -1.11 44.32 3.92
C GLU A 613 -2.36 44.86 4.62
N ASN A 614 -3.49 44.15 4.53
CA ASN A 614 -4.72 44.53 5.24
C ASN A 614 -4.58 44.41 6.76
N SER A 615 -3.90 43.37 7.24
CA SER A 615 -3.58 43.17 8.66
C SER A 615 -2.65 44.27 9.17
N ALA A 616 -1.65 44.68 8.38
CA ALA A 616 -0.77 45.80 8.73
C ALA A 616 -1.53 47.13 8.82
N LYS A 617 -2.48 47.37 7.90
CA LYS A 617 -3.39 48.54 7.98
C LYS A 617 -4.28 48.49 9.21
N LEU A 618 -4.82 47.32 9.56
CA LEU A 618 -5.63 47.16 10.77
C LEU A 618 -4.79 47.38 12.03
N GLN A 619 -3.57 46.83 12.07
CA GLN A 619 -2.65 47.00 13.18
C GLN A 619 -2.31 48.48 13.38
N GLN A 620 -2.07 49.23 12.30
CA GLN A 620 -1.84 50.67 12.37
C GLN A 620 -3.03 51.44 12.97
N VAL A 621 -4.27 51.00 12.68
CA VAL A 621 -5.49 51.59 13.27
C VAL A 621 -5.61 51.21 14.75
N VAL A 622 -5.28 49.98 15.13
CA VAL A 622 -5.29 49.51 16.53
C VAL A 622 -4.24 50.25 17.35
N ASP A 623 -3.01 50.38 16.84
CA ASP A 623 -1.92 51.11 17.48
C ASP A 623 -2.33 52.58 17.71
N GLY A 624 -3.01 53.21 16.74
CA GLY A 624 -3.57 54.55 16.90
C GLY A 624 -4.63 54.65 18.01
N PHE A 625 -5.48 53.63 18.19
CA PHE A 625 -6.41 53.60 19.31
C PHE A 625 -5.74 53.34 20.65
N GLU A 626 -4.69 52.52 20.69
CA GLU A 626 -3.89 52.26 21.90
C GLU A 626 -3.16 53.53 22.38
N GLU A 627 -2.66 54.36 21.46
CA GLU A 627 -2.11 55.68 21.76
C GLU A 627 -3.14 56.63 22.40
N ASP A 628 -4.43 56.48 22.05
CA ASP A 628 -5.54 57.30 22.56
C ASP A 628 -6.17 56.78 23.88
N VAL A 629 -5.87 55.54 24.31
CA VAL A 629 -6.37 54.93 25.57
C VAL A 629 -6.14 55.82 26.81
N PRO A 630 -4.97 56.47 27.00
CA PRO A 630 -4.73 57.36 28.13
C PRO A 630 -5.65 58.60 28.11
N VAL A 631 -6.03 59.07 26.93
CA VAL A 631 -6.93 60.21 26.74
C VAL A 631 -8.34 59.83 27.19
N PHE A 632 -8.85 58.67 26.74
CA PHE A 632 -10.16 58.16 27.16
C PHE A 632 -10.21 57.86 28.67
N ALA A 633 -9.16 57.28 29.24
CA ALA A 633 -9.06 57.03 30.68
C ALA A 633 -9.08 58.32 31.50
N THR A 634 -8.46 59.39 31.00
CA THR A 634 -8.43 60.71 31.66
C THR A 634 -9.78 61.42 31.56
N ILE A 635 -10.48 61.31 30.43
CA ILE A 635 -11.86 61.81 30.25
C ILE A 635 -12.83 61.08 31.19
N LEU A 636 -12.68 59.76 31.32
CA LEU A 636 -13.49 58.96 32.24
C LEU A 636 -13.27 59.39 33.70
N HIS A 637 -12.02 59.66 34.08
CA HIS A 637 -11.68 60.17 35.41
C HIS A 637 -12.31 61.55 35.69
N LEU A 638 -12.29 62.45 34.70
CA LEU A 638 -12.97 63.75 34.78
C LEU A 638 -14.49 63.61 34.94
N PHE A 639 -15.09 62.63 34.25
CA PHE A 639 -16.54 62.37 34.33
C PHE A 639 -16.93 61.86 35.73
N VAL A 640 -16.19 60.89 36.27
CA VAL A 640 -16.42 60.31 37.61
C VAL A 640 -16.22 61.35 38.71
N LEU A 641 -15.17 62.18 38.64
CA LEU A 641 -14.84 63.13 39.71
C LEU A 641 -15.76 64.36 39.74
N VAL A 642 -16.38 64.73 38.61
CA VAL A 642 -17.14 66.00 38.50
C VAL A 642 -18.63 65.75 38.31
N VAL A 643 -19.02 64.84 37.42
CA VAL A 643 -20.43 64.67 37.01
C VAL A 643 -21.20 63.83 38.03
N GLN A 644 -20.60 62.76 38.54
CA GLN A 644 -21.27 61.86 39.50
C GLN A 644 -21.64 62.56 40.83
N PRO A 645 -20.77 63.39 41.46
CA PRO A 645 -21.14 64.12 42.68
C PRO A 645 -22.21 65.19 42.43
N LEU A 646 -22.23 65.80 41.23
CA LEU A 646 -23.25 66.78 40.85
C LEU A 646 -24.63 66.13 40.65
N ILE A 647 -24.67 64.95 40.01
CA ILE A 647 -25.92 64.18 39.86
C ILE A 647 -26.46 63.76 41.23
N LEU A 648 -25.59 63.31 42.13
CA LEU A 648 -25.96 62.96 43.51
C LEU A 648 -26.48 64.19 44.29
N GLN A 649 -25.81 65.35 44.20
CA GLN A 649 -26.30 66.58 44.82
C GLN A 649 -27.66 67.04 44.27
N VAL A 650 -27.88 66.94 42.96
CA VAL A 650 -29.19 67.26 42.35
C VAL A 650 -30.26 66.26 42.80
N GLY A 651 -29.91 64.97 42.91
CA GLY A 651 -30.76 63.93 43.46
C GLY A 651 -31.20 64.21 44.90
N ASP A 652 -30.25 64.57 45.77
CA ASP A 652 -30.50 64.91 47.17
C ASP A 652 -31.36 66.17 47.32
N LEU A 653 -31.12 67.21 46.51
CA LEU A 653 -31.92 68.43 46.50
C LEU A 653 -33.35 68.18 46.00
N LEU A 654 -33.53 67.31 45.01
CA LEU A 654 -34.86 66.89 44.53
C LEU A 654 -35.59 66.01 45.56
N ALA A 655 -34.87 65.19 46.32
CA ALA A 655 -35.41 64.41 47.43
C ALA A 655 -35.84 65.33 48.58
N GLN A 656 -35.00 66.30 48.97
CA GLN A 656 -35.34 67.31 49.98
C GLN A 656 -36.54 68.18 49.55
N LYS A 657 -36.60 68.59 48.28
CA LYS A 657 -37.77 69.31 47.74
C LYS A 657 -39.04 68.47 47.88
N ARG A 658 -38.99 67.17 47.52
CA ARG A 658 -40.13 66.25 47.66
C ARG A 658 -40.55 66.10 49.12
N TYR A 659 -39.60 65.97 50.04
CA TYR A 659 -39.84 65.88 51.47
C TYR A 659 -40.52 67.15 52.00
N LEU A 660 -39.96 68.33 51.73
CA LEU A 660 -40.54 69.61 52.15
C LEU A 660 -41.92 69.89 51.53
N THR A 661 -42.17 69.39 50.32
CA THR A 661 -43.49 69.52 49.68
C THR A 661 -44.53 68.64 50.38
N ARG A 662 -44.16 67.43 50.83
CA ARG A 662 -45.03 66.57 51.65
C ARG A 662 -45.26 67.17 53.02
N GLU A 663 -44.20 67.64 53.69
CA GLU A 663 -44.30 68.25 55.01
C GLU A 663 -45.19 69.50 54.98
N ASN A 664 -45.06 70.37 53.96
CA ASN A 664 -45.97 71.51 53.78
C ASN A 664 -47.41 71.11 53.45
N ALA A 665 -47.62 70.01 52.72
CA ALA A 665 -48.97 69.49 52.46
C ALA A 665 -49.60 68.93 53.75
N GLU A 666 -48.83 68.24 54.58
CA GLU A 666 -49.25 67.77 55.91
C GLU A 666 -49.54 68.94 56.86
N PHE A 667 -48.72 70.01 56.82
CA PHE A 667 -49.00 71.23 57.57
C PHE A 667 -50.28 71.94 57.10
N ALA A 668 -50.53 72.00 55.79
CA ALA A 668 -51.77 72.55 55.24
C ALA A 668 -52.99 71.71 55.66
N GLN A 669 -52.88 70.38 55.56
CA GLN A 669 -53.95 69.46 55.93
C GLN A 669 -54.24 69.49 57.45
N ALA A 670 -53.20 69.62 58.28
CA ALA A 670 -53.35 69.84 59.71
C ALA A 670 -53.97 71.21 60.02
N HIS A 671 -53.71 72.22 59.20
CA HIS A 671 -54.32 73.54 59.35
C HIS A 671 -55.81 73.52 59.00
N ASP A 672 -56.17 72.81 57.92
CA ASP A 672 -57.56 72.56 57.50
C ASP A 672 -58.32 71.73 58.55
N GLN A 673 -57.65 70.77 59.20
CA GLN A 673 -58.23 70.01 60.33
C GLN A 673 -58.46 70.91 61.56
N ILE A 674 -57.54 71.82 61.88
CA ILE A 674 -57.73 72.81 62.94
C ILE A 674 -58.86 73.79 62.59
N GLU A 675 -59.00 74.16 61.33
CA GLU A 675 -60.10 74.99 60.84
C GLU A 675 -61.44 74.24 60.92
N CYS A 676 -61.48 72.96 60.54
CA CYS A 676 -62.65 72.09 60.69
C CYS A 676 -63.04 71.92 62.17
N ILE A 677 -62.08 71.67 63.07
CA ILE A 677 -62.35 71.62 64.52
C ILE A 677 -62.81 72.99 65.02
N GLY A 678 -62.27 74.09 64.49
CA GLY A 678 -62.71 75.45 64.74
C GLY A 678 -64.14 75.71 64.31
N GLN A 679 -64.56 75.15 63.17
CA GLN A 679 -65.91 75.18 62.59
C GLN A 679 -66.88 74.34 63.43
N VAL A 680 -66.53 73.11 63.79
CA VAL A 680 -67.31 72.22 64.67
C VAL A 680 -67.51 72.83 66.06
N LEU A 681 -66.46 73.45 66.63
CA LEU A 681 -66.56 74.19 67.89
C LEU A 681 -67.36 75.51 67.74
N LYS A 682 -67.59 75.99 66.53
CA LYS A 682 -68.46 77.15 66.21
C LYS A 682 -69.92 76.70 66.10
N GLU A 683 -70.16 75.54 65.48
CA GLU A 683 -71.48 74.93 65.30
C GLU A 683 -72.07 74.37 66.60
N MET A 684 -71.23 73.84 67.50
CA MET A 684 -71.65 73.48 68.87
C MET A 684 -72.05 74.70 69.75
N ILE A 685 -71.96 75.93 69.23
CA ILE A 685 -72.37 77.16 69.93
C ILE A 685 -73.55 77.82 69.19
N PRO A 686 -74.80 77.59 69.63
CA PRO A 686 -75.97 78.22 69.01
C PRO A 686 -75.95 79.75 69.14
N ALA A 687 -76.12 80.46 68.02
CA ALA A 687 -76.35 81.89 67.98
C ALA A 687 -77.84 82.21 68.21
N ALA A 688 -78.10 83.01 69.25
CA ALA A 688 -79.34 83.73 69.59
C ALA A 688 -80.55 82.94 70.14
N ALA A 689 -80.78 83.08 71.45
CA ALA A 689 -82.04 83.56 72.04
C ALA A 689 -81.81 84.02 73.51
N GLN A 690 -82.62 84.99 73.92
CA GLN A 690 -82.54 85.78 75.16
C GLN A 690 -82.79 84.92 76.41
N ASN A 691 -81.95 85.07 77.45
CA ASN A 691 -82.28 84.96 78.90
C ASN A 691 -81.02 84.98 79.79
N LYS A 692 -81.16 85.54 81.00
CA LYS A 692 -80.09 86.10 81.87
C LYS A 692 -79.21 85.12 82.66
N GLU A 693 -79.12 83.83 82.31
CA GLU A 693 -78.23 82.87 82.99
C GLU A 693 -76.91 82.57 82.23
N LYS A 694 -76.25 83.59 81.67
CA LYS A 694 -75.15 83.39 80.69
C LYS A 694 -73.76 83.89 81.07
N THR A 695 -73.47 84.18 82.34
CA THR A 695 -72.10 84.63 82.75
C THR A 695 -71.21 83.50 83.28
N LYS A 696 -71.72 82.58 84.10
CA LYS A 696 -70.91 81.45 84.63
C LYS A 696 -70.58 80.40 83.56
N GLU A 697 -71.48 80.21 82.59
CA GLU A 697 -71.29 79.23 81.53
C GLU A 697 -70.38 79.72 80.40
N ARG A 698 -70.38 81.03 80.10
CA ARG A 698 -69.40 81.64 79.19
C ARG A 698 -67.96 81.58 79.73
N GLN A 699 -67.77 81.64 81.05
CA GLN A 699 -66.45 81.48 81.68
C GLN A 699 -65.95 80.03 81.55
N ARG A 700 -66.79 79.03 81.85
CA ARG A 700 -66.45 77.60 81.72
C ARG A 700 -66.16 77.20 80.27
N ARG A 701 -66.91 77.74 79.30
CA ARG A 701 -66.70 77.47 77.85
C ARG A 701 -65.42 78.13 77.29
N ARG A 702 -64.99 79.29 77.81
CA ARG A 702 -63.69 79.89 77.47
C ARG A 702 -62.51 79.11 78.06
N VAL A 703 -62.67 78.58 79.28
CA VAL A 703 -61.65 77.71 79.91
C VAL A 703 -61.56 76.38 79.15
N PHE A 704 -62.69 75.76 78.79
CA PHE A 704 -62.71 74.53 78.00
C PHE A 704 -62.05 74.70 76.62
N ARG A 705 -62.33 75.80 75.89
CA ARG A 705 -61.63 76.11 74.62
C ARG A 705 -60.11 76.28 74.82
N ARG A 706 -59.67 76.94 75.90
CA ARG A 706 -58.22 77.10 76.18
C ARG A 706 -57.55 75.79 76.59
N VAL A 707 -58.25 74.94 77.35
CA VAL A 707 -57.75 73.63 77.78
C VAL A 707 -57.67 72.65 76.61
N VAL A 708 -58.68 72.58 75.74
CA VAL A 708 -58.65 71.72 74.55
C VAL A 708 -57.55 72.15 73.57
N ILE A 709 -57.37 73.46 73.34
CA ILE A 709 -56.26 73.97 72.52
C ILE A 709 -54.90 73.67 73.18
N ALA A 710 -54.78 73.76 74.51
CA ALA A 710 -53.56 73.43 75.23
C ALA A 710 -53.23 71.92 75.22
N VAL A 711 -54.23 71.05 75.33
CA VAL A 711 -54.06 69.58 75.26
C VAL A 711 -53.68 69.14 73.84
N PHE A 712 -54.29 69.72 72.81
CA PHE A 712 -53.87 69.46 71.42
C PHE A 712 -52.46 69.98 71.12
N ALA A 713 -52.08 71.14 71.67
CA ALA A 713 -50.71 71.64 71.55
C ALA A 713 -49.70 70.75 72.30
N MET A 714 -50.03 70.24 73.50
CA MET A 714 -49.19 69.34 74.29
C MET A 714 -49.00 67.97 73.62
N ASN A 715 -50.06 67.37 73.06
CA ASN A 715 -49.97 66.11 72.29
C ASN A 715 -49.13 66.27 71.00
N ARG A 716 -49.12 67.47 70.40
CA ARG A 716 -48.26 67.78 69.24
C ARG A 716 -46.78 67.82 69.61
N PHE A 717 -46.43 68.12 70.87
CA PHE A 717 -45.03 68.08 71.35
C PHE A 717 -44.59 66.68 71.80
N GLU A 718 -45.49 65.79 72.23
CA GLU A 718 -45.15 64.40 72.57
C GLU A 718 -44.81 63.55 71.33
N HIS A 719 -45.44 63.80 70.18
CA HIS A 719 -45.10 63.07 68.94
C HIS A 719 -43.72 63.43 68.34
N PHE A 720 -43.14 64.59 68.69
CA PHE A 720 -41.77 64.94 68.28
C PHE A 720 -40.69 64.35 69.20
N ALA A 721 -41.03 63.92 70.42
CA ALA A 721 -40.08 63.31 71.35
C ALA A 721 -39.89 61.80 71.11
N ASN A 722 -40.91 61.12 70.58
CA ASN A 722 -40.91 59.66 70.42
C ASN A 722 -40.28 59.16 69.09
N SER A 723 -39.88 60.06 68.18
CA SER A 723 -39.18 59.71 66.94
C SER A 723 -37.65 59.73 67.05
N ALA A 724 -37.10 59.94 68.25
CA ALA A 724 -35.66 60.06 68.48
C ALA A 724 -35.00 58.78 69.06
N THR A 725 -35.75 57.68 69.23
CA THR A 725 -35.26 56.47 69.94
C THR A 725 -35.21 55.17 69.13
N ASP A 726 -35.63 55.15 67.86
CA ASP A 726 -35.58 53.93 67.01
C ASP A 726 -34.60 54.08 65.83
N ALA A 727 -33.35 54.43 66.13
CA ALA A 727 -32.26 54.48 65.15
C ALA A 727 -31.09 53.58 65.56
N ASP A 728 -31.38 52.31 65.86
CA ASP A 728 -30.38 51.25 66.01
C ASP A 728 -30.92 49.97 65.37
N HIS A 729 -30.82 49.83 64.04
CA HIS A 729 -30.62 48.55 63.35
C HIS A 729 -30.14 48.81 61.92
N GLN A 730 -28.93 48.30 61.62
CA GLN A 730 -28.18 48.47 60.39
C GLN A 730 -28.79 47.69 59.22
N SER A 731 -28.77 48.27 58.02
CA SER A 731 -28.58 47.52 56.76
C SER A 731 -27.86 48.38 55.71
N ALA A 732 -26.57 48.08 55.57
CA ALA A 732 -25.69 48.15 54.41
C ALA A 732 -25.98 49.17 53.28
N TYR A 733 -25.35 50.35 53.35
CA TYR A 733 -24.55 50.91 52.24
C TYR A 733 -23.45 51.78 52.85
N GLY A 734 -22.21 51.54 52.43
CA GLY A 734 -21.00 52.10 53.05
C GLY A 734 -20.77 53.59 52.79
N LEU A 735 -19.99 54.18 53.70
CA LEU A 735 -19.25 55.45 53.65
C LEU A 735 -20.02 56.75 54.01
N SER A 736 -20.09 57.05 55.31
CA SER A 736 -19.86 58.42 55.79
C SER A 736 -19.33 58.45 57.23
N ALA A 737 -18.17 59.10 57.40
CA ALA A 737 -17.43 59.28 58.65
C ALA A 737 -18.17 60.18 59.67
N PRO A 738 -17.84 60.11 60.97
CA PRO A 738 -18.65 60.64 62.07
C PRO A 738 -18.39 62.14 62.34
N LEU A 739 -19.44 62.93 62.51
CA LEU A 739 -19.34 64.29 63.05
C LEU A 739 -19.86 64.33 64.49
N LYS A 740 -18.94 64.74 65.38
CA LYS A 740 -19.07 64.86 66.84
C LYS A 740 -20.33 65.62 67.28
N VAL A 741 -21.12 65.00 68.15
CA VAL A 741 -22.17 65.66 68.95
C VAL A 741 -21.52 66.34 70.16
N VAL A 742 -21.53 67.67 70.21
CA VAL A 742 -21.16 68.45 71.40
C VAL A 742 -22.44 68.81 72.16
N LYS A 743 -22.50 68.38 73.42
CA LYS A 743 -23.59 68.65 74.38
C LYS A 743 -23.64 70.13 74.79
N SER A 744 -24.82 70.76 74.80
CA SER A 744 -25.23 71.75 75.81
C SER A 744 -26.75 71.98 75.71
N ARG A 745 -27.54 71.63 76.72
CA ARG A 745 -27.96 72.37 77.94
C ARG A 745 -29.23 73.21 77.70
N LYS A 746 -30.31 72.75 78.34
CA LYS A 746 -31.65 73.37 78.50
C LYS A 746 -31.61 74.90 78.66
N ARG A 747 -32.47 75.61 77.91
CA ARG A 747 -33.23 76.78 78.39
C ARG A 747 -34.50 76.99 77.56
N THR A 748 -35.51 77.47 78.28
CA THR A 748 -36.92 77.67 77.96
C THR A 748 -37.21 78.79 76.95
N SER A 749 -38.34 78.63 76.27
CA SER A 749 -39.23 79.67 75.71
C SER A 749 -38.68 80.72 74.75
N ALA A 750 -39.16 80.71 73.50
CA ALA A 750 -40.00 81.77 72.94
C ALA A 750 -40.30 81.45 71.46
N LEU A 751 -41.59 81.59 71.10
CA LEU A 751 -42.09 81.56 69.73
C LEU A 751 -41.41 82.66 68.89
N SER A 752 -40.74 82.28 67.82
CA SER A 752 -40.49 83.16 66.67
C SER A 752 -40.28 82.30 65.43
N SER A 753 -41.14 82.50 64.44
CA SER A 753 -41.06 82.01 63.07
C SER A 753 -39.62 81.96 62.52
N GLN A 754 -39.04 80.76 62.42
CA GLN A 754 -37.82 80.53 61.65
C GLN A 754 -38.18 80.01 60.26
N SER A 755 -37.80 80.79 59.25
CA SER A 755 -37.66 80.33 57.86
C SER A 755 -36.73 79.12 57.82
N THR A 756 -37.17 78.02 57.22
CA THR A 756 -36.31 76.87 56.91
C THR A 756 -35.22 77.30 55.92
N VAL A 757 -34.06 77.69 56.44
CA VAL A 757 -32.88 78.01 55.64
C VAL A 757 -32.32 76.69 55.08
N ILE A 758 -32.46 76.49 53.77
CA ILE A 758 -31.77 75.42 53.03
C ILE A 758 -30.28 75.72 53.07
N LYS A 759 -29.49 74.98 53.86
CA LYS A 759 -28.03 75.00 53.78
C LYS A 759 -27.59 74.22 52.55
N VAL A 760 -27.50 74.90 51.41
CA VAL A 760 -26.74 74.39 50.26
C VAL A 760 -25.26 74.53 50.62
N LEU A 761 -24.52 73.41 50.68
CA LEU A 761 -23.06 73.47 50.73
C LEU A 761 -22.56 74.21 49.48
N PRO A 762 -21.74 75.26 49.61
CA PRO A 762 -21.19 75.94 48.44
C PRO A 762 -20.37 74.92 47.62
N PRO A 763 -20.52 74.85 46.28
CA PRO A 763 -19.71 73.96 45.44
C PRO A 763 -18.21 74.32 45.47
N GLN A 764 -17.85 75.44 46.10
CA GLN A 764 -16.48 75.95 46.16
C GLN A 764 -15.52 75.08 46.98
N GLN A 765 -15.97 74.30 47.97
CA GLN A 765 -15.04 73.52 48.81
C GLN A 765 -14.66 72.14 48.23
N THR A 766 -15.51 71.55 47.39
CA THR A 766 -15.18 70.27 46.72
C THR A 766 -14.35 70.50 45.45
N LEU A 767 -14.61 71.58 44.71
CA LEU A 767 -13.87 71.93 43.49
C LEU A 767 -12.48 72.54 43.75
N SER A 768 -12.27 73.19 44.90
CA SER A 768 -10.94 73.72 45.27
C SER A 768 -9.95 72.64 45.72
N ARG A 769 -10.43 71.42 46.02
CA ARG A 769 -9.59 70.25 46.31
C ARG A 769 -9.12 69.49 45.06
N LEU A 770 -9.76 69.71 43.92
CA LEU A 770 -9.26 69.22 42.64
C LEU A 770 -8.21 70.21 42.14
N SER A 771 -6.93 69.90 42.38
CA SER A 771 -5.83 70.62 41.75
C SER A 771 -5.93 70.38 40.22
N LEU A 772 -6.62 71.28 39.52
CA LEU A 772 -6.75 71.25 38.06
C LEU A 772 -5.41 71.52 37.36
N ARG A 773 -4.47 72.19 38.05
CA ARG A 773 -3.18 72.60 37.49
C ARG A 773 -2.26 71.42 37.10
N PRO A 774 -2.01 70.42 37.96
CA PRO A 774 -1.22 69.24 37.61
C PRO A 774 -1.84 68.39 36.49
N LEU A 775 -3.18 68.35 36.41
CA LEU A 775 -3.90 67.59 35.38
C LEU A 775 -3.81 68.28 34.01
N LEU A 776 -3.90 69.62 33.99
CA LEU A 776 -3.68 70.44 32.80
C LEU A 776 -2.21 70.46 32.34
N GLU A 777 -1.24 70.37 33.26
CA GLU A 777 0.18 70.20 32.94
C GLU A 777 0.52 68.81 32.40
N ARG A 778 -0.20 67.77 32.84
CA ARG A 778 -0.06 66.39 32.30
C ARG A 778 -0.59 66.29 30.88
N LEU A 779 -1.74 66.91 30.60
CA LEU A 779 -2.31 67.00 29.25
C LEU A 779 -1.39 67.77 28.28
N LYS A 780 -0.69 68.82 28.77
CA LYS A 780 0.29 69.58 27.97
C LYS A 780 1.56 68.79 27.65
N LYS A 781 1.96 67.82 28.50
CA LYS A 781 3.15 66.97 28.31
C LYS A 781 2.93 65.76 27.41
N MET A 782 1.67 65.43 27.08
CA MET A 782 1.30 64.24 26.31
C MET A 782 1.08 64.50 24.81
N GLU A 783 1.49 65.67 24.29
CA GLU A 783 1.46 66.04 22.86
C GLU A 783 0.15 65.72 22.10
N ILE A 784 -0.99 65.82 22.79
CA ILE A 784 -2.30 65.56 22.19
C ILE A 784 -2.63 66.70 21.20
N THR A 785 -2.57 66.39 19.90
CA THR A 785 -2.98 67.15 18.70
C THR A 785 -3.12 68.68 18.85
N GLU A 786 -2.40 69.44 18.01
CA GLU A 786 -2.36 70.93 17.93
C GLU A 786 -3.69 71.68 18.17
N LYS A 787 -4.84 71.06 17.85
CA LYS A 787 -6.19 71.62 18.05
C LYS A 787 -6.61 71.75 19.52
N VAL A 788 -6.16 70.88 20.43
CA VAL A 788 -6.52 70.97 21.86
C VAL A 788 -5.68 72.04 22.58
N ALA A 789 -4.42 72.22 22.16
CA ALA A 789 -3.54 73.28 22.64
C ALA A 789 -4.06 74.69 22.28
N GLN A 790 -4.57 74.89 21.06
CA GLN A 790 -5.15 76.17 20.63
C GLN A 790 -6.40 76.59 21.43
N VAL A 791 -7.21 75.64 21.90
CA VAL A 791 -8.39 75.90 22.74
C VAL A 791 -8.01 76.34 24.16
N MET A 792 -6.83 75.93 24.63
CA MET A 792 -6.31 76.30 25.96
C MET A 792 -5.52 77.62 25.97
N GLU A 793 -4.98 78.07 24.81
CA GLU A 793 -4.21 79.31 24.70
C GLU A 793 -5.03 80.57 24.40
N SER A 794 -6.32 80.44 24.05
CA SER A 794 -7.21 81.59 23.85
C SER A 794 -7.54 82.28 25.19
N LYS A 795 -6.62 83.14 25.66
CA LYS A 795 -6.85 84.14 26.71
C LYS A 795 -7.74 85.27 26.16
N SER A 796 -8.92 85.49 26.74
CA SER A 796 -9.49 86.84 26.80
C SER A 796 -9.25 87.41 28.20
N THR A 797 -8.35 88.38 28.22
CA THR A 797 -7.88 89.21 29.32
C THR A 797 -8.96 90.14 29.88
N LEU A 798 -9.25 90.06 31.19
CA LEU A 798 -9.61 91.20 32.06
C LEU A 798 -9.59 90.74 33.54
N PRO A 799 -8.91 91.44 34.46
CA PRO A 799 -8.87 91.07 35.87
C PRO A 799 -10.15 91.53 36.55
N GLY A 800 -10.93 90.59 37.10
CA GLY A 800 -12.11 90.92 37.90
C GLY A 800 -13.46 90.39 37.39
N HIS A 801 -13.50 89.19 36.82
CA HIS A 801 -14.72 88.37 36.82
C HIS A 801 -14.30 86.91 36.66
N LEU A 802 -14.67 86.03 37.59
CA LEU A 802 -14.46 84.59 37.45
C LEU A 802 -15.14 84.11 36.15
N PRO A 803 -14.41 83.47 35.21
CA PRO A 803 -15.05 82.80 34.10
C PRO A 803 -15.84 81.60 34.62
N SER A 804 -17.11 81.60 34.25
CA SER A 804 -18.10 80.58 34.53
C SER A 804 -17.66 79.18 34.10
N SER A 805 -17.64 78.29 35.09
CA SER A 805 -17.86 76.84 35.03
C SER A 805 -16.86 75.98 34.23
N LEU A 806 -16.24 75.06 34.96
CA LEU A 806 -15.58 73.82 34.49
C LEU A 806 -16.38 73.09 33.39
N GLY A 807 -17.71 73.21 33.40
CA GLY A 807 -18.60 72.67 32.36
C GLY A 807 -18.33 73.22 30.95
N ASN A 808 -17.92 74.48 30.81
CA ASN A 808 -17.62 75.09 29.51
C ASN A 808 -16.26 74.60 28.93
N LEU A 809 -15.33 74.20 29.81
CA LEU A 809 -14.06 73.60 29.41
C LEU A 809 -14.25 72.14 28.98
N ILE A 810 -15.04 71.36 29.72
CA ILE A 810 -15.41 69.99 29.36
C ILE A 810 -16.15 69.95 28.02
N LEU A 811 -17.09 70.89 27.81
CA LEU A 811 -17.84 71.00 26.56
C LEU A 811 -16.91 71.26 25.36
N LYS A 812 -15.92 72.15 25.49
CA LYS A 812 -14.95 72.44 24.43
C LYS A 812 -14.01 71.27 24.13
N VAL A 813 -13.61 70.49 25.14
CA VAL A 813 -12.77 69.29 24.96
C VAL A 813 -13.57 68.17 24.28
N VAL A 814 -14.83 67.93 24.69
CA VAL A 814 -15.72 66.94 24.06
C VAL A 814 -16.03 67.30 22.60
N MET A 815 -16.24 68.59 22.32
CA MET A 815 -16.45 69.09 20.95
C MET A 815 -15.22 68.98 20.05
N ALA A 816 -14.01 68.98 20.61
CA ALA A 816 -12.77 68.80 19.86
C ALA A 816 -12.49 67.31 19.55
N VAL A 817 -12.87 66.39 20.45
CA VAL A 817 -12.70 64.94 20.28
C VAL A 817 -13.78 64.33 19.37
N ASN A 818 -15.01 64.84 19.41
CA ASN A 818 -16.09 64.40 18.51
C ASN A 818 -16.89 65.60 17.97
N PRO A 819 -16.62 66.07 16.74
CA PRO A 819 -17.29 67.22 16.14
C PRO A 819 -18.81 67.05 15.97
N ALA A 820 -19.31 65.80 15.88
CA ALA A 820 -20.74 65.50 15.72
C ALA A 820 -21.53 65.68 17.03
N SER A 821 -20.87 65.78 18.19
CA SER A 821 -21.52 65.96 19.50
C SER A 821 -22.08 67.37 19.74
N LYS A 822 -21.76 68.33 18.88
CA LYS A 822 -22.20 69.74 18.96
C LYS A 822 -23.72 69.89 18.89
N GLU A 823 -24.41 69.08 18.08
CA GLU A 823 -25.86 69.15 17.93
C GLU A 823 -26.60 68.54 19.14
N LEU A 824 -26.07 67.43 19.69
CA LEU A 824 -26.65 66.74 20.84
C LEU A 824 -26.52 67.53 22.16
N LEU A 825 -25.43 68.28 22.34
CA LEU A 825 -25.20 69.03 23.58
C LEU A 825 -25.88 70.41 23.60
N VAL A 826 -25.96 71.11 22.46
CA VAL A 826 -26.67 72.40 22.36
C VAL A 826 -28.18 72.21 22.55
N ALA A 827 -28.74 71.06 22.14
CA ALA A 827 -30.14 70.71 22.38
C ALA A 827 -30.49 70.55 23.87
N ASN A 828 -29.50 70.20 24.72
CA ASN A 828 -29.74 69.89 26.13
C ASN A 828 -29.37 71.05 27.09
N THR A 829 -28.62 72.05 26.63
CA THR A 829 -28.22 73.22 27.45
C THR A 829 -29.08 74.47 27.23
N ASN A 830 -29.97 74.47 26.24
CA ASN A 830 -31.02 75.49 26.14
C ASN A 830 -32.09 75.17 27.19
N GLY A 831 -31.94 75.75 28.38
CA GLY A 831 -32.82 75.61 29.55
C GLY A 831 -34.24 76.15 29.37
N THR A 832 -34.89 75.86 28.25
CA THR A 832 -36.26 76.25 27.92
C THR A 832 -37.27 75.13 28.18
N PHE A 833 -36.84 73.86 28.25
CA PHE A 833 -37.79 72.73 28.34
C PHE A 833 -38.23 72.35 29.77
N HIS A 834 -37.50 72.78 30.81
CA HIS A 834 -37.86 72.44 32.21
C HIS A 834 -38.32 73.61 33.09
N CYS A 835 -38.06 74.85 32.68
CA CYS A 835 -38.60 76.02 33.39
C CYS A 835 -39.98 76.45 32.86
N GLN A 836 -40.34 76.11 31.62
CA GLN A 836 -41.62 76.52 31.03
C GLN A 836 -42.78 75.55 31.37
N ALA A 837 -42.51 74.24 31.46
CA ALA A 837 -43.52 73.25 31.90
C ALA A 837 -43.90 73.34 33.39
N LEU A 838 -43.04 73.94 34.25
CA LEU A 838 -43.35 74.19 35.66
C LEU A 838 -43.93 75.59 35.92
N LEU A 839 -43.76 76.53 34.99
CA LEU A 839 -44.39 77.86 35.07
C LEU A 839 -45.78 77.90 34.40
N GLU A 840 -46.11 76.96 33.51
CA GLU A 840 -47.42 76.90 32.84
C GLU A 840 -48.54 76.20 33.64
N ARG A 841 -48.23 75.48 34.73
CA ARG A 841 -49.27 74.92 35.62
C ARG A 841 -49.76 75.88 36.71
N ARG A 842 -49.35 77.16 36.68
CA ARG A 842 -49.66 78.15 37.73
C ARG A 842 -50.26 79.47 37.24
N ARG A 843 -51.10 79.45 36.19
CA ARG A 843 -51.94 80.62 35.82
C ARG A 843 -53.36 80.22 35.38
N ARG A 844 -54.28 80.07 36.35
CA ARG A 844 -55.71 80.47 36.27
C ARG A 844 -56.11 80.93 37.68
N SER A 845 -55.93 82.24 37.94
CA SER A 845 -56.96 83.30 37.97
C SER A 845 -57.78 83.34 39.27
N ASN A 846 -57.29 84.12 40.22
CA ASN A 846 -58.14 84.76 41.22
C ASN A 846 -59.11 85.72 40.51
N LYS A 847 -60.41 85.44 40.51
CA LYS A 847 -61.44 86.49 40.35
C LYS A 847 -62.74 86.08 41.05
N LYS A 848 -62.94 86.72 42.21
CA LYS A 848 -64.19 87.20 42.84
C LYS A 848 -65.42 86.27 42.91
N ARG A 849 -65.89 86.08 44.15
CA ARG A 849 -67.31 85.90 44.48
C ARG A 849 -68.13 87.07 43.90
N SER A 850 -69.24 86.78 43.24
CA SER A 850 -70.48 87.54 43.37
C SER A 850 -71.67 86.60 43.29
N ASP A 851 -72.64 86.89 44.15
CA ASP A 851 -73.85 86.15 44.46
C ASP A 851 -74.85 86.03 43.32
N GLN A 852 -75.65 84.96 43.38
CA GLN A 852 -77.06 84.76 42.94
C GLN A 852 -77.26 83.23 42.96
N HIS A 853 -77.70 82.61 44.05
CA HIS A 853 -79.09 82.53 44.55
C HIS A 853 -80.12 82.38 43.43
N ASP A 854 -80.54 81.14 43.18
CA ASP A 854 -81.92 80.64 43.33
C ASP A 854 -81.89 79.12 43.04
N ASP A 855 -82.18 78.26 44.03
CA ASP A 855 -83.53 77.79 44.42
C ASP A 855 -84.29 77.20 43.22
N MET A 856 -84.88 76.01 43.24
CA MET A 856 -85.12 74.96 44.22
C MET A 856 -85.91 73.86 43.47
N LEU A 857 -86.05 72.69 44.08
CA LEU A 857 -86.87 71.51 43.72
C LEU A 857 -86.04 70.33 43.19
N ALA A 858 -85.55 69.42 44.05
CA ALA A 858 -86.31 68.42 44.82
C ALA A 858 -87.04 67.48 43.85
N GLU A 859 -86.96 66.14 43.89
CA GLU A 859 -87.09 65.30 45.07
C GLU A 859 -87.28 63.82 44.64
N TYR A 860 -86.99 62.90 45.57
CA TYR A 860 -87.24 61.44 45.63
C TYR A 860 -86.33 60.49 44.84
N GLU A 861 -85.72 59.44 45.42
CA GLU A 861 -85.30 59.00 46.78
C GLU A 861 -84.73 57.57 46.52
N SER A 862 -83.68 57.08 47.16
CA SER A 862 -83.71 56.61 48.55
C SER A 862 -82.29 56.34 49.11
N SER A 863 -82.02 56.91 50.29
CA SER A 863 -81.33 56.36 51.49
C SER A 863 -80.05 55.50 51.33
N SER A 864 -78.95 55.67 52.07
CA SER A 864 -78.73 56.27 53.38
C SER A 864 -77.24 56.49 53.62
N SER A 865 -76.89 57.69 54.08
CA SER A 865 -75.62 58.03 54.73
C SER A 865 -75.59 57.46 56.15
N PHE A 866 -74.65 56.56 56.43
CA PHE A 866 -74.14 56.24 57.76
C PHE A 866 -72.66 55.85 57.62
N GLU A 867 -71.75 56.81 57.79
CA GLU A 867 -70.35 56.55 58.16
C GLU A 867 -70.17 57.01 59.61
N GLU A 868 -70.75 56.24 60.54
CA GLU A 868 -70.20 56.06 61.87
C GLU A 868 -69.97 54.55 62.07
N ASP A 869 -68.82 54.22 62.66
CA ASP A 869 -68.35 52.90 63.08
C ASP A 869 -67.97 51.87 61.99
N ILE A 870 -66.69 51.88 61.59
CA ILE A 870 -66.02 50.66 61.08
C ILE A 870 -65.59 49.82 62.31
N PRO A 871 -66.18 48.63 62.54
CA PRO A 871 -65.85 47.80 63.70
C PRO A 871 -64.39 47.35 63.65
N THR A 872 -63.73 47.23 64.81
CA THR A 872 -62.33 46.78 64.96
C THR A 872 -62.03 45.47 64.20
N VAL A 873 -63.05 44.61 64.03
CA VAL A 873 -63.00 43.36 63.27
C VAL A 873 -62.73 43.57 61.77
N ALA A 874 -63.23 44.64 61.15
CA ALA A 874 -62.99 44.97 59.75
C ALA A 874 -61.56 45.47 59.51
N LEU A 875 -61.01 46.23 60.47
CA LEU A 875 -59.59 46.62 60.48
C LEU A 875 -58.67 45.40 60.69
N ILE A 876 -59.04 44.47 61.57
CA ILE A 876 -58.32 43.20 61.77
C ILE A 876 -58.38 42.34 60.50
N ARG A 877 -59.55 42.22 59.83
CA ARG A 877 -59.66 41.52 58.54
C ARG A 877 -58.78 42.12 57.46
N LYS A 878 -58.73 43.45 57.34
CA LYS A 878 -57.85 44.14 56.38
C LYS A 878 -56.37 43.88 56.68
N ARG A 879 -55.99 43.78 57.97
CA ARG A 879 -54.63 43.44 58.41
C ARG A 879 -54.27 41.98 58.17
N ILE A 880 -55.20 41.05 58.40
CA ILE A 880 -55.03 39.60 58.12
C ILE A 880 -54.90 39.36 56.61
N LEU A 881 -55.69 40.04 55.77
CA LEU A 881 -55.57 39.95 54.32
C LEU A 881 -54.24 40.52 53.81
N ALA A 882 -53.76 41.63 54.39
CA ALA A 882 -52.44 42.18 54.06
C ALA A 882 -51.30 41.25 54.52
N LEU A 883 -51.44 40.56 55.66
CA LEU A 883 -50.50 39.54 56.11
C LEU A 883 -50.54 38.28 55.23
N GLY A 884 -51.73 37.84 54.80
CA GLY A 884 -51.89 36.73 53.85
C GLY A 884 -51.17 37.00 52.53
N LYS A 885 -51.36 38.19 51.96
CA LYS A 885 -50.64 38.61 50.75
C LYS A 885 -49.12 38.63 50.92
N ARG A 886 -48.65 39.05 52.10
CA ARG A 886 -47.22 39.06 52.43
C ARG A 886 -46.64 37.65 52.61
N VAL A 887 -47.44 36.70 53.09
CA VAL A 887 -47.05 35.27 53.17
C VAL A 887 -47.03 34.62 51.79
N GLU A 888 -47.96 34.98 50.90
CA GLU A 888 -47.95 34.58 49.49
C GLU A 888 -46.70 35.10 48.76
N ASP A 889 -46.36 36.38 48.93
CA ASP A 889 -45.16 36.98 48.35
C ASP A 889 -43.87 36.27 48.85
N LEU A 890 -43.82 35.89 50.12
CA LEU A 890 -42.70 35.12 50.70
C LEU A 890 -42.66 33.68 50.19
N HIS A 891 -43.81 33.03 49.96
CA HIS A 891 -43.86 31.70 49.32
C HIS A 891 -43.38 31.76 47.87
N TYR A 892 -43.73 32.84 47.16
CA TYR A 892 -43.27 33.06 45.80
C TYR A 892 -41.74 33.27 45.76
N GLN A 893 -41.18 34.10 46.65
CA GLN A 893 -39.73 34.27 46.77
C GLN A 893 -39.02 32.96 47.13
N ARG A 894 -39.54 32.18 48.09
CA ARG A 894 -38.98 30.86 48.43
C ARG A 894 -38.96 29.92 47.23
N ASN A 895 -40.06 29.83 46.47
CA ASN A 895 -40.14 28.97 45.29
C ASN A 895 -39.19 29.44 44.17
N SER A 896 -39.03 30.76 43.98
CA SER A 896 -38.06 31.33 43.04
C SER A 896 -36.63 30.94 43.41
N LEU A 897 -36.25 31.13 44.68
CA LEU A 897 -34.92 30.76 45.18
C LEU A 897 -34.68 29.24 45.13
N GLN A 898 -35.72 28.43 45.36
CA GLN A 898 -35.61 26.98 45.27
C GLN A 898 -35.40 26.51 43.83
N LYS A 899 -36.04 27.18 42.86
CA LYS A 899 -35.80 26.94 41.43
C LYS A 899 -34.37 27.30 41.03
N GLU A 900 -33.89 28.48 41.43
CA GLU A 900 -32.51 28.90 41.18
C GLU A 900 -31.49 27.93 41.80
N ASN A 901 -31.76 27.40 43.00
CA ASN A 901 -30.89 26.40 43.64
C ASN A 901 -30.82 25.09 42.86
N TYR A 902 -31.96 24.57 42.36
CA TYR A 902 -31.97 23.38 41.51
C TYR A 902 -31.22 23.61 40.18
N GLU A 903 -31.31 24.82 39.63
CA GLU A 903 -30.64 25.21 38.39
C GLU A 903 -29.11 25.28 38.60
N PHE A 904 -28.64 25.82 39.72
CA PHE A 904 -27.23 25.76 40.11
C PHE A 904 -26.74 24.34 40.37
N GLN A 905 -27.57 23.50 41.00
CA GLN A 905 -27.22 22.12 41.29
C GLN A 905 -27.10 21.28 40.00
N PHE A 906 -27.99 21.53 39.04
CA PHE A 906 -27.91 20.95 37.70
C PHE A 906 -26.64 21.40 36.94
N GLN A 907 -26.28 22.68 37.01
CA GLN A 907 -25.04 23.19 36.40
C GLN A 907 -23.78 22.57 37.02
N LEU A 908 -23.78 22.37 38.35
CA LEU A 908 -22.67 21.70 39.05
C LEU A 908 -22.55 20.22 38.64
N ASP A 909 -23.67 19.50 38.56
CA ASP A 909 -23.66 18.09 38.10
C ASP A 909 -23.19 17.98 36.64
N GLN A 910 -23.58 18.93 35.79
CA GLN A 910 -23.11 18.99 34.41
C GLN A 910 -21.60 19.26 34.33
N GLN A 911 -21.07 20.19 35.13
CA GLN A 911 -19.62 20.42 35.22
C GLN A 911 -18.87 19.20 35.77
N ALA A 912 -19.41 18.52 36.78
CA ALA A 912 -18.80 17.31 37.33
C ALA A 912 -18.73 16.17 36.30
N ASN A 913 -19.74 16.03 35.45
CA ASN A 913 -19.73 15.07 34.35
C ASN A 913 -18.72 15.45 33.25
N CYS A 914 -18.65 16.73 32.86
CA CYS A 914 -17.65 17.21 31.91
C CYS A 914 -16.21 16.97 32.40
N LEU A 915 -15.95 17.10 33.71
CA LEU A 915 -14.63 16.81 34.29
C LEU A 915 -14.29 15.31 34.23
N LYS A 916 -15.26 14.43 34.49
CA LYS A 916 -15.07 12.97 34.35
C LYS A 916 -14.77 12.56 32.91
N ASP A 917 -15.48 13.14 31.95
CA ASP A 917 -15.24 12.88 30.52
C ASP A 917 -13.84 13.35 30.11
N MET A 918 -13.37 14.47 30.68
CA MET A 918 -12.02 14.96 30.46
C MET A 918 -10.95 14.01 31.03
N GLU A 919 -11.14 13.47 32.24
CA GLU A 919 -10.22 12.47 32.83
C GLU A 919 -10.14 11.20 31.96
N VAL A 920 -11.26 10.73 31.42
CA VAL A 920 -11.29 9.58 30.51
C VAL A 920 -10.54 9.87 29.21
N LEU A 921 -10.72 11.06 28.64
CA LEU A 921 -9.98 11.49 27.45
C LEU A 921 -8.48 11.62 27.72
N GLN A 922 -8.09 12.15 28.87
CA GLN A 922 -6.70 12.28 29.27
C GLN A 922 -6.04 10.90 29.40
N LYS A 923 -6.74 9.93 29.99
CA LYS A 923 -6.26 8.55 30.10
C LYS A 923 -6.08 7.88 28.73
N LYS A 924 -7.05 8.03 27.83
CA LYS A 924 -6.91 7.54 26.44
C LYS A 924 -5.75 8.19 25.68
N THR A 925 -5.47 9.47 25.97
CA THR A 925 -4.34 10.18 25.35
C THR A 925 -3.00 9.65 25.86
N GLN A 926 -2.92 9.29 27.15
CA GLN A 926 -1.76 8.64 27.73
C GLN A 926 -1.54 7.23 27.14
N ASP A 927 -2.60 6.42 27.05
CA ASP A 927 -2.52 5.07 26.46
C ASP A 927 -2.02 5.12 25.00
N LEU A 928 -2.50 6.09 24.21
CA LEU A 928 -2.03 6.30 22.84
C LEU A 928 -0.58 6.79 22.76
N GLN A 929 -0.11 7.59 23.73
CA GLN A 929 1.30 7.98 23.80
C GLN A 929 2.20 6.78 24.11
N ASP A 930 1.76 5.89 24.99
CA ASP A 930 2.49 4.68 25.34
C ASP A 930 2.52 3.68 24.17
N GLU A 931 1.42 3.51 23.42
CA GLU A 931 1.40 2.73 22.16
C GLU A 931 2.34 3.32 21.09
N MET A 932 2.32 4.64 20.91
CA MET A 932 3.23 5.32 19.97
C MET A 932 4.70 5.14 20.37
N ALA A 933 5.02 5.13 21.67
CA ALA A 933 6.37 4.86 22.15
C ALA A 933 6.78 3.40 21.94
N ALA A 934 5.87 2.44 22.17
CA ALA A 934 6.10 1.03 21.91
C ALA A 934 6.33 0.74 20.42
N LEU A 935 5.52 1.33 19.54
CA LEU A 935 5.68 1.19 18.09
C LEU A 935 7.01 1.77 17.60
N ARG A 936 7.43 2.94 18.12
CA ARG A 936 8.76 3.51 17.81
C ARG A 936 9.90 2.59 18.25
N SER A 937 9.82 2.03 19.45
CA SER A 937 10.82 1.06 19.95
C SER A 937 10.86 -0.21 19.09
N GLN A 938 9.72 -0.66 18.57
CA GLN A 938 9.65 -1.81 17.69
C GLN A 938 10.28 -1.48 16.33
N THR A 939 9.96 -0.33 15.74
CA THR A 939 10.56 0.13 14.49
C THR A 939 12.09 0.27 14.61
N ASP A 940 12.58 0.82 15.73
CA ASP A 940 14.02 0.96 15.97
C ASP A 940 14.72 -0.41 16.09
N GLN A 941 14.08 -1.41 16.72
CA GLN A 941 14.60 -2.78 16.81
C GLN A 941 14.60 -3.48 15.44
N GLU A 942 13.53 -3.34 14.67
CA GLU A 942 13.43 -3.89 13.32
C GLU A 942 14.51 -3.27 12.41
N LEU A 943 14.75 -1.97 12.52
CA LEU A 943 15.77 -1.26 11.74
C LEU A 943 17.20 -1.69 12.11
N GLN A 944 17.47 -1.92 13.40
CA GLN A 944 18.75 -2.50 13.84
C GLN A 944 18.93 -3.95 13.35
N SER A 945 17.88 -4.76 13.38
CA SER A 945 17.94 -6.14 12.88
C SER A 945 18.19 -6.19 11.37
N ALA A 946 17.55 -5.30 10.60
CA ALA A 946 17.76 -5.18 9.16
C ALA A 946 19.17 -4.69 8.82
N GLN A 947 19.74 -3.78 9.61
CA GLN A 947 21.13 -3.34 9.46
C GLN A 947 22.13 -4.48 9.71
N GLN A 948 21.94 -5.25 10.78
CA GLN A 948 22.78 -6.42 11.09
C GLN A 948 22.68 -7.50 10.00
N GLU A 949 21.47 -7.72 9.47
CA GLU A 949 21.27 -8.65 8.35
C GLU A 949 21.94 -8.16 7.06
N HIS A 950 21.92 -6.86 6.80
CA HIS A 950 22.63 -6.25 5.67
C HIS A 950 24.15 -6.36 5.80
N GLU A 951 24.70 -6.14 6.99
CA GLU A 951 26.13 -6.32 7.27
C GLU A 951 26.55 -7.79 7.12
N ALA A 952 25.74 -8.73 7.63
CA ALA A 952 25.98 -10.16 7.47
C ALA A 952 25.95 -10.60 5.99
N LYS A 953 24.97 -10.11 5.21
CA LYS A 953 24.90 -10.33 3.76
C LYS A 953 26.08 -9.70 3.01
N GLY A 954 26.56 -8.54 3.47
CA GLY A 954 27.76 -7.91 2.94
C GLY A 954 29.01 -8.78 3.13
N LEU A 955 29.19 -9.33 4.33
CA LEU A 955 30.30 -10.25 4.62
C LEU A 955 30.18 -11.57 3.83
N GLU A 956 28.98 -12.10 3.66
CA GLU A 956 28.74 -13.31 2.85
C GLU A 956 29.04 -13.07 1.37
N MET A 957 28.60 -11.93 0.81
CA MET A 957 28.94 -11.52 -0.55
C MET A 957 30.46 -11.39 -0.74
N GLN A 958 31.15 -10.77 0.21
CA GLN A 958 32.60 -10.60 0.14
C GLN A 958 33.33 -11.95 0.20
N SER A 959 32.89 -12.88 1.05
CA SER A 959 33.40 -14.26 1.06
C SER A 959 33.14 -14.98 -0.26
N LYS A 960 31.98 -14.74 -0.91
CA LYS A 960 31.66 -15.33 -2.21
C LYS A 960 32.50 -14.74 -3.33
N GLU A 961 32.79 -13.44 -3.30
CA GLU A 961 33.70 -12.79 -4.24
C GLU A 961 35.13 -13.33 -4.10
N ASP A 962 35.61 -13.54 -2.86
CA ASP A 962 36.92 -14.16 -2.60
C ASP A 962 36.98 -15.60 -3.10
N GLU A 963 35.94 -16.42 -2.86
CA GLU A 963 35.83 -17.79 -3.40
C GLU A 963 35.85 -17.79 -4.95
N LEU A 964 35.19 -16.81 -5.57
CA LEU A 964 35.14 -16.67 -7.02
C LEU A 964 36.50 -16.26 -7.59
N ALA A 965 37.20 -15.32 -6.94
CA ALA A 965 38.55 -14.92 -7.30
C ALA A 965 39.55 -16.09 -7.19
N GLU A 966 39.44 -16.91 -6.13
CA GLU A 966 40.26 -18.11 -5.97
C GLU A 966 39.96 -19.17 -7.04
N ALA A 967 38.69 -19.36 -7.39
CA ALA A 967 38.28 -20.25 -8.49
C ALA A 967 38.81 -19.74 -9.84
N GLN A 968 38.79 -18.43 -10.07
CA GLN A 968 39.31 -17.81 -11.29
C GLN A 968 40.82 -17.99 -11.42
N ALA A 969 41.57 -17.80 -10.33
CA ALA A 969 43.00 -18.08 -10.30
C ALA A 969 43.31 -19.56 -10.58
N LYS A 970 42.51 -20.49 -10.04
CA LYS A 970 42.63 -21.93 -10.34
C LYS A 970 42.37 -22.24 -11.82
N ILE A 971 41.37 -21.61 -12.42
CA ILE A 971 41.08 -21.76 -13.85
C ILE A 971 42.26 -21.26 -14.69
N GLU A 972 42.83 -20.09 -14.37
CA GLU A 972 44.01 -19.57 -15.07
C GLU A 972 45.21 -20.51 -14.96
N THR A 973 45.45 -21.10 -13.77
CA THR A 973 46.52 -22.09 -13.62
C THR A 973 46.30 -23.34 -14.47
N LEU A 974 45.07 -23.87 -14.51
CA LEU A 974 44.73 -25.03 -15.33
C LEU A 974 44.81 -24.72 -16.82
N GLN A 975 44.46 -23.51 -17.25
CA GLN A 975 44.63 -23.08 -18.65
C GLN A 975 46.10 -23.04 -19.06
N ASN A 976 46.99 -22.58 -18.18
CA ASN A 976 48.43 -22.61 -18.42
C ASN A 976 48.96 -24.06 -18.49
N GLU A 977 48.48 -24.96 -17.63
CA GLU A 977 48.84 -26.38 -17.68
C GLU A 977 48.36 -27.06 -18.98
N ILE A 978 47.16 -26.70 -19.46
CA ILE A 978 46.64 -27.16 -20.75
C ILE A 978 47.52 -26.67 -21.90
N LEU A 979 47.88 -25.38 -21.92
CA LEU A 979 48.78 -24.82 -22.94
C LEU A 979 50.15 -25.52 -22.92
N ASP A 980 50.70 -25.82 -21.75
CA ASP A 980 51.93 -26.58 -21.62
C ASP A 980 51.80 -28.03 -22.10
N ALA A 981 50.65 -28.67 -21.86
CA ALA A 981 50.35 -29.99 -22.37
C ALA A 981 50.20 -30.00 -23.90
N GLU A 982 49.50 -29.03 -24.47
CA GLU A 982 49.38 -28.82 -25.92
C GLU A 982 50.76 -28.62 -26.57
N ASN A 983 51.61 -27.77 -26.00
CA ASN A 983 52.99 -27.57 -26.46
C ASN A 983 53.85 -28.84 -26.36
N ARG A 984 53.56 -29.75 -25.42
CA ARG A 984 54.23 -31.06 -25.34
C ARG A 984 53.71 -32.00 -26.44
N ILE A 985 52.41 -32.00 -26.70
CA ILE A 985 51.81 -32.80 -27.77
C ILE A 985 52.36 -32.36 -29.13
N GLU A 986 52.41 -31.06 -29.42
CA GLU A 986 52.97 -30.55 -30.68
C GLU A 986 54.42 -30.97 -30.89
N ARG A 987 55.25 -30.94 -29.82
CA ARG A 987 56.63 -31.44 -29.89
C ARG A 987 56.71 -32.93 -30.21
N VAL A 988 55.89 -33.75 -29.56
CA VAL A 988 55.83 -35.20 -29.82
C VAL A 988 55.32 -35.47 -31.24
N GLU A 989 54.36 -34.68 -31.74
CA GLU A 989 53.89 -34.80 -33.12
C GLU A 989 54.97 -34.45 -34.14
N LEU A 990 55.75 -33.38 -33.90
CA LEU A 990 56.90 -33.03 -34.73
C LEU A 990 57.96 -34.14 -34.72
N GLU A 991 58.26 -34.72 -33.57
CA GLU A 991 59.18 -35.87 -33.43
C GLU A 991 58.66 -37.10 -34.20
N LYS A 992 57.36 -37.42 -34.07
CA LYS A 992 56.72 -38.51 -34.82
C LYS A 992 56.80 -38.30 -36.32
N VAL A 993 56.63 -37.07 -36.79
CA VAL A 993 56.78 -36.73 -38.21
C VAL A 993 58.25 -36.86 -38.64
N SER A 994 59.21 -36.46 -37.81
CA SER A 994 60.64 -36.66 -38.08
C SER A 994 61.01 -38.15 -38.18
N LEU A 995 60.61 -38.96 -37.20
CA LEU A 995 60.84 -40.40 -37.18
C LEU A 995 60.18 -41.11 -38.36
N ARG A 996 59.00 -40.68 -38.80
CA ARG A 996 58.37 -41.19 -40.03
C ARG A 996 59.22 -40.91 -41.26
N ARG A 997 59.78 -39.71 -41.40
CA ARG A 997 60.68 -39.37 -42.53
C ARG A 997 61.97 -40.21 -42.49
N GLU A 998 62.51 -40.48 -41.30
CA GLU A 998 63.68 -41.37 -41.15
C GLU A 998 63.35 -42.81 -41.51
N LEU A 999 62.19 -43.31 -41.05
CA LEU A 999 61.70 -44.64 -41.41
C LEU A 999 61.49 -44.79 -42.92
N ASP A 1000 60.92 -43.78 -43.58
CA ASP A 1000 60.71 -43.79 -45.03
C ASP A 1000 62.05 -43.74 -45.79
N ARG A 1001 63.05 -43.00 -45.29
CA ARG A 1001 64.42 -43.04 -45.82
C ARG A 1001 65.08 -44.40 -45.66
N LEU A 1002 64.92 -45.04 -44.50
CA LEU A 1002 65.47 -46.37 -44.25
C LEU A 1002 64.80 -47.43 -45.12
N LYS A 1003 63.48 -47.36 -45.30
CA LYS A 1003 62.76 -48.23 -46.26
C LYS A 1003 63.26 -48.04 -47.68
N SER A 1004 63.45 -46.80 -48.13
CA SER A 1004 63.98 -46.50 -49.46
C SER A 1004 65.39 -47.07 -49.64
N SER A 1005 66.26 -46.87 -48.65
CA SER A 1005 67.62 -47.46 -48.63
C SER A 1005 67.60 -48.99 -48.64
N SER A 1006 66.68 -49.61 -47.89
CA SER A 1006 66.49 -51.07 -47.88
C SER A 1006 66.05 -51.60 -49.24
N ILE A 1007 65.14 -50.91 -49.93
CA ILE A 1007 64.70 -51.28 -51.27
C ILE A 1007 65.86 -51.15 -52.28
N GLU A 1008 66.65 -50.07 -52.19
CA GLU A 1008 67.84 -49.90 -53.04
C GLU A 1008 68.89 -51.00 -52.82
N GLU A 1009 69.12 -51.43 -51.57
CA GLU A 1009 70.02 -52.53 -51.26
C GLU A 1009 69.46 -53.89 -51.73
N GLU A 1010 68.15 -54.11 -51.63
CA GLU A 1010 67.49 -55.30 -52.17
C GLU A 1010 67.61 -55.37 -53.71
N GLU A 1011 67.41 -54.25 -54.41
CA GLU A 1011 67.63 -54.17 -55.85
C GLU A 1011 69.09 -54.43 -56.25
N LYS A 1012 70.06 -53.95 -55.47
CA LYS A 1012 71.48 -54.25 -55.69
C LYS A 1012 71.78 -55.73 -55.48
N ALA A 1013 71.20 -56.34 -54.44
CA ALA A 1013 71.34 -57.76 -54.16
C ALA A 1013 70.74 -58.60 -55.30
N ASP A 1014 69.58 -58.22 -55.84
CA ASP A 1014 68.96 -58.94 -56.95
C ASP A 1014 69.69 -58.76 -58.27
N LYS A 1015 70.26 -57.58 -58.55
CA LYS A 1015 71.19 -57.37 -59.67
C LYS A 1015 72.42 -58.27 -59.54
N SER A 1016 73.00 -58.40 -58.34
CA SER A 1016 74.12 -59.31 -58.06
C SER A 1016 73.74 -60.78 -58.25
N LYS A 1017 72.59 -61.23 -57.74
CA LYS A 1017 72.06 -62.59 -57.98
C LYS A 1017 71.85 -62.86 -59.47
N SER A 1018 71.34 -61.89 -60.22
CA SER A 1018 71.15 -62.02 -61.68
C SER A 1018 72.48 -62.14 -62.42
N ALA A 1019 73.52 -61.44 -61.98
CA ALA A 1019 74.87 -61.54 -62.54
C ALA A 1019 75.50 -62.90 -62.22
N ALA A 1020 75.33 -63.41 -60.99
CA ALA A 1020 75.78 -64.74 -60.59
C ALA A 1020 75.11 -65.85 -61.41
N ARG A 1021 73.79 -65.74 -61.66
CA ARG A 1021 73.07 -66.71 -62.52
C ARG A 1021 73.59 -66.73 -63.96
N ARG A 1022 73.89 -65.55 -64.54
CA ARG A 1022 74.52 -65.47 -65.88
C ARG A 1022 75.90 -66.13 -65.90
N GLN A 1023 76.72 -65.91 -64.88
CA GLN A 1023 78.02 -66.57 -64.75
C GLN A 1023 77.89 -68.10 -64.60
N GLU A 1024 76.91 -68.59 -63.84
CA GLU A 1024 76.66 -70.03 -63.74
C GLU A 1024 76.18 -70.65 -65.07
N GLU A 1025 75.38 -69.93 -65.85
CA GLU A 1025 74.96 -70.34 -67.18
C GLU A 1025 76.12 -70.39 -68.17
N GLU A 1026 77.01 -69.39 -68.14
CA GLU A 1026 78.25 -69.39 -68.92
C GLU A 1026 79.17 -70.56 -68.52
N VAL A 1027 79.33 -70.84 -67.23
CA VAL A 1027 80.10 -72.00 -66.75
C VAL A 1027 79.44 -73.32 -67.17
N ARG A 1028 78.11 -73.41 -67.17
CA ARG A 1028 77.39 -74.60 -67.66
C ARG A 1028 77.61 -74.79 -69.16
N SER A 1029 77.54 -73.73 -69.95
CA SER A 1029 77.82 -73.75 -71.40
C SER A 1029 79.27 -74.17 -71.68
N LEU A 1030 80.24 -73.62 -70.94
CA LEU A 1030 81.64 -74.01 -71.03
C LEU A 1030 81.88 -75.47 -70.63
N LYS A 1031 81.23 -75.98 -69.58
CA LYS A 1031 81.28 -77.40 -69.21
C LYS A 1031 80.71 -78.30 -70.32
N GLN A 1032 79.63 -77.89 -70.97
CA GLN A 1032 79.05 -78.62 -72.09
C GLN A 1032 79.97 -78.61 -73.32
N ALA A 1033 80.64 -77.48 -73.59
CA ALA A 1033 81.64 -77.36 -74.66
C ALA A 1033 82.88 -78.24 -74.39
N VAL A 1034 83.39 -78.24 -73.15
CA VAL A 1034 84.49 -79.11 -72.73
C VAL A 1034 84.11 -80.58 -72.85
N LYS A 1035 82.88 -80.95 -72.49
CA LYS A 1035 82.39 -82.33 -72.63
C LYS A 1035 82.32 -82.75 -74.12
N LYS A 1036 81.80 -81.89 -75.00
CA LYS A 1036 81.80 -82.12 -76.45
C LYS A 1036 83.22 -82.22 -77.03
N ALA A 1037 84.15 -81.39 -76.57
CA ALA A 1037 85.55 -81.46 -76.99
C ALA A 1037 86.23 -82.75 -76.51
N HIS A 1038 85.93 -83.21 -75.30
CA HIS A 1038 86.42 -84.48 -74.77
C HIS A 1038 85.85 -85.68 -75.53
N ASP A 1039 84.55 -85.67 -75.85
CA ASP A 1039 83.91 -86.72 -76.65
C ASP A 1039 84.48 -86.78 -78.07
N LEU A 1040 84.79 -85.61 -78.67
CA LEU A 1040 85.47 -85.54 -79.96
C LEU A 1040 86.91 -86.06 -79.88
N TYR A 1041 87.63 -85.72 -78.81
CA TYR A 1041 89.00 -86.22 -78.59
C TYR A 1041 89.02 -87.74 -78.42
N GLN A 1042 88.06 -88.32 -77.68
CA GLN A 1042 87.93 -89.77 -77.56
C GLN A 1042 87.62 -90.45 -78.90
N LYS A 1043 86.74 -89.86 -79.72
CA LYS A 1043 86.47 -90.39 -81.07
C LYS A 1043 87.69 -90.37 -81.98
N VAL A 1044 88.46 -89.29 -81.96
CA VAL A 1044 89.70 -89.18 -82.75
C VAL A 1044 90.76 -90.17 -82.24
N SER A 1045 90.88 -90.34 -80.91
CA SER A 1045 91.79 -91.34 -80.33
C SER A 1045 91.42 -92.76 -80.74
N TRP A 1046 90.13 -93.10 -80.74
CA TRP A 1046 89.64 -94.41 -81.16
C TRP A 1046 89.86 -94.66 -82.66
N GLN A 1047 89.66 -93.64 -83.50
CA GLN A 1047 89.98 -93.72 -84.94
C GLN A 1047 91.48 -93.91 -85.18
N LEU A 1048 92.34 -93.22 -84.43
CA LEU A 1048 93.80 -93.39 -84.49
C LEU A 1048 94.24 -94.79 -84.05
N GLU A 1049 93.63 -95.35 -83.01
CA GLU A 1049 93.86 -96.74 -82.61
C GLU A 1049 93.46 -97.71 -83.73
N GLN A 1050 92.30 -97.51 -84.36
CA GLN A 1050 91.85 -98.33 -85.48
C GLN A 1050 92.81 -98.26 -86.69
N GLU A 1051 93.29 -97.06 -87.06
CA GLU A 1051 94.29 -96.88 -88.12
C GLU A 1051 95.65 -97.54 -87.77
N VAL A 1052 96.05 -97.52 -86.50
CA VAL A 1052 97.27 -98.22 -86.03
C VAL A 1052 97.09 -99.74 -86.12
N GLN A 1053 95.94 -100.27 -85.75
CA GLN A 1053 95.59 -101.68 -85.93
C GLN A 1053 95.61 -102.07 -87.42
N GLU A 1054 95.00 -101.28 -88.30
CA GLU A 1054 94.99 -101.52 -89.75
C GLU A 1054 96.41 -101.46 -90.33
N LYS A 1055 97.23 -100.49 -89.91
CA LYS A 1055 98.65 -100.41 -90.29
C LYS A 1055 99.45 -101.62 -89.81
N ALA A 1056 99.16 -102.16 -88.62
CA ALA A 1056 99.79 -103.40 -88.13
C ALA A 1056 99.39 -104.62 -88.98
N THR A 1057 98.12 -104.72 -89.40
CA THR A 1057 97.66 -105.80 -90.30
C THR A 1057 98.27 -105.69 -91.70
N LEU A 1058 98.37 -104.48 -92.25
CA LEU A 1058 99.06 -104.23 -93.53
C LEU A 1058 100.56 -104.51 -93.43
N GLN A 1059 101.21 -104.23 -92.30
CA GLN A 1059 102.60 -104.60 -92.04
C GLN A 1059 102.79 -106.12 -91.98
N THR A 1060 101.81 -106.88 -91.46
CA THR A 1060 101.86 -108.35 -91.45
C THR A 1060 101.69 -108.92 -92.86
N VAL A 1061 100.80 -108.35 -93.68
CA VAL A 1061 100.64 -108.72 -95.09
C VAL A 1061 101.88 -108.36 -95.92
N LEU A 1062 102.49 -107.19 -95.69
CA LEU A 1062 103.75 -106.79 -96.33
C LEU A 1062 104.90 -107.72 -95.96
N ASN A 1063 104.99 -108.15 -94.69
CA ASN A 1063 105.99 -109.12 -94.26
C ASN A 1063 105.75 -110.50 -94.89
N HIS A 1064 104.48 -110.91 -95.06
CA HIS A 1064 104.13 -112.16 -95.75
C HIS A 1064 104.48 -112.12 -97.25
N LEU A 1065 104.21 -111.01 -97.93
CA LEU A 1065 104.58 -110.79 -99.33
C LEU A 1065 106.11 -110.69 -99.52
N ARG A 1066 106.82 -110.04 -98.58
CA ARG A 1066 108.30 -110.02 -98.57
C ARG A 1066 108.87 -111.42 -98.38
N HIS A 1067 108.25 -112.25 -97.55
CA HIS A 1067 108.68 -113.65 -97.37
C HIS A 1067 108.39 -114.53 -98.59
N GLN A 1068 107.28 -114.30 -99.30
CA GLN A 1068 107.01 -114.94 -100.59
C GLN A 1068 107.99 -114.48 -101.68
N GLN A 1069 108.35 -113.19 -101.72
CA GLN A 1069 109.35 -112.65 -102.63
C GLN A 1069 110.76 -113.21 -102.34
N GLU A 1070 111.16 -113.30 -101.07
CA GLU A 1070 112.44 -113.92 -100.67
C GLU A 1070 112.49 -115.42 -100.95
N LYS A 1071 111.35 -116.10 -100.94
CA LYS A 1071 111.23 -117.52 -101.33
C LYS A 1071 111.34 -117.70 -102.85
N ALA A 1072 110.66 -116.86 -103.63
CA ALA A 1072 110.78 -116.83 -105.09
C ALA A 1072 112.19 -116.41 -105.57
N GLU A 1073 112.86 -115.50 -104.87
CA GLU A 1073 114.26 -115.14 -105.15
C GLU A 1073 115.25 -116.25 -104.78
N ARG A 1074 114.95 -117.07 -103.77
CA ARG A 1074 115.75 -118.27 -103.43
C ARG A 1074 115.56 -119.37 -104.47
N GLU A 1075 114.33 -119.61 -104.92
CA GLU A 1075 114.02 -120.56 -105.99
C GLU A 1075 114.71 -120.12 -107.31
N LEU A 1076 114.70 -118.83 -107.66
CA LEU A 1076 115.39 -118.30 -108.85
C LEU A 1076 116.93 -118.30 -108.74
N ARG A 1077 117.50 -118.21 -107.53
CA ARG A 1077 118.95 -118.32 -107.29
C ARG A 1077 119.42 -119.77 -107.26
N GLU A 1078 118.59 -120.70 -106.79
CA GLU A 1078 118.87 -122.14 -106.85
C GLU A 1078 118.71 -122.70 -108.28
N GLU A 1079 117.82 -122.12 -109.09
CA GLU A 1079 117.64 -122.47 -110.51
C GLU A 1079 118.79 -121.94 -111.38
N LYS A 1080 119.31 -120.73 -111.12
CA LYS A 1080 120.52 -120.19 -111.78
C LYS A 1080 121.84 -120.87 -111.38
N ILE A 1081 121.92 -121.48 -110.19
CA ILE A 1081 123.09 -122.26 -109.76
C ILE A 1081 122.98 -123.71 -110.28
N ARG A 1082 121.78 -124.28 -110.41
CA ARG A 1082 121.54 -125.57 -111.08
C ARG A 1082 121.73 -125.53 -112.61
N GLU A 1083 121.55 -124.39 -113.27
CA GLU A 1083 121.89 -124.20 -114.70
C GLU A 1083 123.40 -124.07 -114.98
N LEU A 1084 124.24 -123.81 -113.96
CA LEU A 1084 125.70 -123.67 -114.12
C LEU A 1084 126.52 -124.91 -113.72
N GLU A 1085 125.91 -125.91 -113.07
CA GLU A 1085 126.61 -127.14 -112.61
C GLU A 1085 126.09 -128.45 -113.25
N LYS A 1086 125.22 -128.38 -114.26
CA LYS A 1086 124.73 -129.55 -115.05
C LYS A 1086 124.82 -129.35 -116.57
N SER A 1087 125.96 -128.85 -117.04
CA SER A 1087 126.46 -129.07 -118.41
C SER A 1087 127.56 -130.14 -118.48
N PHE A 1088 127.62 -131.04 -117.49
CA PHE A 1088 128.42 -132.27 -117.52
C PHE A 1088 127.60 -133.44 -116.96
N ASN A 1089 127.03 -134.20 -117.90
CA ASN A 1089 126.62 -135.61 -117.86
C ASN A 1089 125.39 -136.03 -117.04
N ASP A 1090 124.37 -136.44 -117.81
CA ASP A 1090 123.78 -137.79 -117.86
C ASP A 1090 123.46 -138.51 -116.54
N THR A 1091 122.20 -138.88 -116.30
CA THR A 1091 121.54 -140.14 -116.75
C THR A 1091 120.22 -140.36 -115.99
N GLU A 1092 119.19 -140.80 -116.72
CA GLU A 1092 118.17 -141.83 -116.39
C GLU A 1092 117.14 -141.72 -115.23
N SER A 1093 115.86 -141.89 -115.63
CA SER A 1093 114.88 -142.90 -115.17
C SER A 1093 113.84 -142.58 -114.06
N ASP A 1094 112.58 -142.67 -114.50
CA ASP A 1094 111.38 -143.35 -113.93
C ASP A 1094 110.76 -143.05 -112.54
N GLY A 1095 109.41 -143.15 -112.53
CA GLY A 1095 108.54 -143.52 -111.40
C GLY A 1095 107.62 -142.41 -110.89
N ASP A 1096 106.29 -142.49 -111.09
CA ASP A 1096 105.28 -143.03 -110.12
C ASP A 1096 104.98 -142.04 -108.96
N ASP A 1097 103.78 -141.81 -108.43
CA ASP A 1097 102.42 -142.33 -108.59
C ASP A 1097 101.48 -141.45 -107.70
N SER A 1098 100.18 -141.36 -108.03
CA SER A 1098 98.96 -141.32 -107.15
C SER A 1098 98.90 -140.43 -105.85
N ASP A 1099 97.80 -139.88 -105.31
CA ASP A 1099 96.34 -140.05 -105.44
C ASP A 1099 95.61 -139.05 -104.49
N TYR A 1100 94.35 -138.67 -104.83
CA TYR A 1100 93.12 -138.51 -104.01
C TYR A 1100 93.11 -137.73 -102.64
N ASP A 1101 92.05 -137.13 -102.07
CA ASP A 1101 90.60 -136.99 -102.28
C ASP A 1101 90.03 -136.02 -101.18
N ILE A 1102 89.00 -135.18 -101.45
CA ILE A 1102 87.60 -135.22 -100.93
C ILE A 1102 87.18 -134.35 -99.70
N GLU A 1103 86.17 -133.52 -100.00
CA GLU A 1103 84.90 -133.20 -99.29
C GLU A 1103 84.72 -132.24 -98.08
N LYS A 1104 83.61 -131.48 -98.24
CA LYS A 1104 82.51 -131.11 -97.31
C LYS A 1104 82.79 -130.09 -96.21
N GLU A 1105 81.83 -129.36 -95.63
CA GLU A 1105 80.44 -128.87 -95.88
C GLU A 1105 80.02 -128.21 -94.54
N SER A 1106 78.87 -127.53 -94.50
CA SER A 1106 78.11 -127.01 -93.33
C SER A 1106 78.55 -125.63 -92.81
N LEU A 1107 77.72 -124.66 -92.37
CA LEU A 1107 76.28 -124.35 -92.25
C LEU A 1107 76.08 -123.67 -90.88
N LEU A 1108 75.41 -122.51 -90.90
CA LEU A 1108 74.44 -122.00 -89.90
C LEU A 1108 74.88 -121.43 -88.53
N ARG A 1109 74.35 -120.21 -88.29
CA ARG A 1109 73.49 -119.74 -87.15
C ARG A 1109 74.06 -118.82 -86.04
N THR A 1110 73.58 -117.57 -86.11
CA THR A 1110 72.81 -116.73 -85.12
C THR A 1110 73.35 -116.29 -83.75
N ASN A 1111 73.12 -114.97 -83.52
CA ASN A 1111 72.84 -114.16 -82.31
C ASN A 1111 73.97 -114.02 -81.26
N ASP A 1112 74.37 -112.82 -80.82
CA ASP A 1112 73.62 -111.69 -80.21
C ASP A 1112 74.11 -110.28 -80.63
#